data_AF-A0A9P8IQJ2-F1
#
_entry.id   AF-A0A9P8IQJ2-F1
#
_cell.length_a   1.000
_cell.length_b   1.000
_cell.length_c   1.000
_cell.angle_alpha   90.00
_cell.angle_beta   90.00
_cell.angle_gamma   90.00
#
_symmetry.space_group_name_H-M   'P 1'
#
loop_
_entity.id
_entity.type
_entity.pdbx_description
1 polymer ?
#
loop_
_entity_poly.entity_id
_entity_poly.type
_entity_poly.pdbx_seq_one_letter_code
_entity_poly.pdbx_strand_id
1 'polypeptide(L)'
;MPSPATSLPSRNGKSDKEKSLSLNDALYNHLVLPPQLPQRQDSNLDELEKALLNRLLVSVKHMRDLPGNDQSYVWSLIERGLRATQSIHAGGYVDRTALIRELNDFGESDFLVVYVRSQNCALYIRRAQDAVFGASVVFEAFETSARNEDVLATENALQWDFPGCAVAVPLATFRENGFVSNLANFLDNASRESLTDFSAQALKAGTSMPEFRNTSEPALISSMLMAILQQNGRRLAPTLLQKMVRDDVLWNNAERPWKRLPYWLVLRVTISRYLAQRLGEIARVEYKFLLAHLFSEFLTNVQQSGEIRLDRLDFLKKKICRRLVKLEVDKDRSQDLAQRIEYLFTQLGPGLQNSISKTNAFIQVSWKHQKLTMTKTIPPLPKQASFEDMKLNLKMSGITLNKIWRGYSRPFKVNTERQGTTNVAQAAKQHLSSFALEHFKLIDKELAIANLCHEQSPLPHKKVVGSAALISEYLRQAYRAYDGIPELKSSLILNIMDLWVTMDKAACAMYPLLGEFHPAFRPEMLDVLLLSTFDDMKRLQKIQVYLQDRIAACQGSTTSIFDDPVRGSFGHRFYDDSDMSGEMNDLHESIEAWATHLRDSKEKEWKTKSEEYSRLSKVIDESTCVYMVDEDNPHLPPYHDRDCRRCYLKRQLKRISIQAYEHPLPSDPHVAKAVVFELLCPQTLAKYRDATWTVMSIALPAEEGVDPKCWARDYQQLQKYANDSSMSCSLASVTKPCKYSDDRSPLMATF
;
A
#
# COMPACT_ATOMS: atom_id res chain seq x y z
N MET A 1 -29.92 22.63 -1.55
CA MET A 1 -29.37 21.25 -1.64
C MET A 1 -28.70 21.04 -2.99
N PRO A 2 -27.38 20.82 -3.05
CA PRO A 2 -26.86 19.75 -3.88
C PRO A 2 -27.40 18.41 -3.32
N SER A 3 -27.69 17.47 -4.22
CA SER A 3 -28.36 16.20 -3.95
C SER A 3 -27.83 15.43 -2.74
N PRO A 4 -28.69 14.66 -2.02
CA PRO A 4 -28.21 13.73 -1.02
C PRO A 4 -27.34 12.68 -1.71
N ALA A 5 -26.05 12.71 -1.41
CA ALA A 5 -25.14 11.64 -1.73
C ALA A 5 -25.76 10.35 -1.21
N THR A 6 -26.11 9.48 -2.15
CA THR A 6 -26.46 8.10 -1.93
C THR A 6 -25.48 7.54 -0.91
N SER A 7 -26.01 7.08 0.22
CA SER A 7 -25.27 6.29 1.19
C SER A 7 -24.63 5.12 0.44
N LEU A 8 -23.34 5.27 0.10
CA LEU A 8 -22.49 4.14 -0.22
C LEU A 8 -22.56 3.24 1.02
N PRO A 9 -22.95 1.96 0.87
CA PRO A 9 -22.97 1.06 1.99
C PRO A 9 -21.58 1.04 2.61
N SER A 10 -21.54 1.13 3.94
CA SER A 10 -20.38 0.93 4.78
C SER A 10 -19.42 -0.06 4.11
N ARG A 11 -18.24 0.43 3.72
CA ARG A 11 -17.08 -0.43 3.47
C ARG A 11 -16.79 -1.07 4.82
N ASN A 12 -17.50 -2.15 5.12
CA ASN A 12 -17.05 -3.14 6.07
C ASN A 12 -15.60 -3.39 5.68
N GLY A 13 -14.69 -3.15 6.62
CA GLY A 13 -13.32 -3.62 6.59
C GLY A 13 -13.31 -5.14 6.58
N LYS A 14 -13.82 -5.74 5.51
CA LYS A 14 -13.28 -6.98 5.01
C LYS A 14 -11.86 -6.58 4.64
N SER A 15 -10.91 -7.02 5.45
CA SER A 15 -9.59 -7.33 4.93
C SER A 15 -9.82 -8.09 3.63
N ASP A 16 -9.75 -7.42 2.49
CA ASP A 16 -9.63 -8.08 1.21
C ASP A 16 -8.29 -8.80 1.32
N LYS A 17 -8.34 -10.05 1.80
CA LYS A 17 -7.35 -11.07 1.52
C LYS A 17 -7.44 -11.27 0.00
N GLU A 18 -6.90 -10.30 -0.72
CA GLU A 18 -6.75 -10.32 -2.17
C GLU A 18 -6.00 -11.61 -2.47
N LYS A 19 -6.66 -12.53 -3.17
CA LYS A 19 -6.14 -13.88 -3.43
C LYS A 19 -4.76 -13.76 -4.05
N SER A 20 -3.81 -14.57 -3.58
CA SER A 20 -2.50 -14.71 -4.22
C SER A 20 -2.70 -14.98 -5.71
N LEU A 21 -2.04 -14.19 -6.57
CA LEU A 21 -2.08 -14.37 -8.02
C LEU A 21 -1.65 -15.80 -8.37
N SER A 22 -2.25 -16.38 -9.42
CA SER A 22 -1.74 -17.66 -9.95
C SER A 22 -0.31 -17.46 -10.47
N LEU A 23 0.48 -18.54 -10.48
CA LEU A 23 1.88 -18.48 -10.94
C LEU A 23 1.99 -17.90 -12.36
N ASN A 24 1.06 -18.25 -13.26
CA ASN A 24 1.04 -17.74 -14.62
C ASN A 24 0.69 -16.24 -14.68
N ASP A 25 -0.22 -15.76 -13.83
CA ASP A 25 -0.57 -14.34 -13.77
C ASP A 25 0.57 -13.47 -13.25
N ALA A 26 1.29 -13.94 -12.23
CA ALA A 26 2.48 -13.29 -11.69
C ALA A 26 3.64 -13.30 -12.71
N LEU A 27 3.91 -14.45 -13.36
CA LEU A 27 4.88 -14.52 -14.46
C LEU A 27 4.52 -13.57 -15.60
N TYR A 28 3.23 -13.45 -15.94
CA TYR A 28 2.77 -12.54 -16.98
C TYR A 28 3.14 -11.08 -16.64
N ASN A 29 2.98 -10.65 -15.38
CA ASN A 29 3.36 -9.30 -14.96
C ASN A 29 4.86 -9.03 -15.18
N HIS A 30 5.73 -9.97 -14.84
CA HIS A 30 7.18 -9.77 -14.98
C HIS A 30 7.71 -9.93 -16.41
N LEU A 31 7.19 -10.88 -17.20
CA LEU A 31 7.59 -11.11 -18.58
C LEU A 31 7.02 -10.04 -19.52
N VAL A 32 5.71 -9.79 -19.40
CA VAL A 32 4.94 -9.02 -20.37
C VAL A 32 4.87 -7.54 -19.98
N LEU A 33 4.82 -7.22 -18.69
CA LEU A 33 4.67 -5.85 -18.17
C LEU A 33 3.42 -5.15 -18.78
N PRO A 34 2.21 -5.64 -18.49
CA PRO A 34 0.96 -5.03 -18.94
C PRO A 34 0.72 -3.65 -18.30
N PRO A 35 -0.26 -2.87 -18.78
CA PRO A 35 -0.62 -1.57 -18.18
C PRO A 35 -1.19 -1.68 -16.76
N GLN A 36 -1.88 -2.79 -16.44
CA GLN A 36 -2.40 -3.04 -15.10
C GLN A 36 -1.50 -4.05 -14.38
N LEU A 37 -0.77 -3.56 -13.39
CA LEU A 37 0.19 -4.32 -12.60
C LEU A 37 -0.26 -4.42 -11.13
N PRO A 38 0.25 -5.41 -10.37
CA PRO A 38 -0.03 -5.52 -8.95
C PRO A 38 0.55 -4.34 -8.18
N GLN A 39 0.00 -4.08 -6.99
CA GLN A 39 0.41 -2.99 -6.10
C GLN A 39 1.23 -3.48 -4.88
N ARG A 40 1.58 -4.77 -4.89
CA ARG A 40 2.23 -5.49 -3.79
C ARG A 40 3.21 -6.53 -4.36
N GLN A 41 4.35 -6.74 -3.72
CA GLN A 41 5.31 -7.77 -4.13
C GLN A 41 4.68 -9.17 -4.11
N ASP A 42 5.03 -10.00 -5.10
CA ASP A 42 4.59 -11.39 -5.18
C ASP A 42 5.15 -12.24 -4.02
N SER A 43 4.30 -13.08 -3.42
CA SER A 43 4.63 -13.83 -2.20
C SER A 43 5.69 -14.92 -2.40
N ASN A 44 5.76 -15.52 -3.59
CA ASN A 44 6.62 -16.69 -3.87
C ASN A 44 7.63 -16.42 -4.99
N LEU A 45 8.60 -15.54 -4.72
CA LEU A 45 9.63 -15.16 -5.69
C LEU A 45 10.50 -16.33 -6.16
N ASP A 46 10.81 -17.29 -5.27
CA ASP A 46 11.66 -18.44 -5.63
C ASP A 46 11.00 -19.35 -6.68
N GLU A 47 9.69 -19.57 -6.55
CA GLU A 47 8.92 -20.34 -7.52
C GLU A 47 8.80 -19.58 -8.86
N LEU A 48 8.62 -18.26 -8.83
CA LEU A 48 8.59 -17.41 -10.02
C LEU A 48 9.92 -17.43 -10.76
N GLU A 49 11.04 -17.29 -10.06
CA GLU A 49 12.38 -17.33 -10.64
C GLU A 49 12.67 -18.69 -11.27
N LYS A 50 12.31 -19.79 -10.59
CA LYS A 50 12.46 -21.15 -11.11
C LYS A 50 11.61 -21.39 -12.35
N ALA A 51 10.34 -20.99 -12.32
CA ALA A 51 9.42 -21.14 -13.46
C ALA A 51 9.87 -20.30 -14.66
N LEU A 52 10.35 -19.08 -14.42
CA LEU A 52 10.92 -18.21 -15.45
C LEU A 52 12.15 -18.85 -16.11
N LEU A 53 13.10 -19.33 -15.31
CA LEU A 53 14.33 -19.96 -15.83
C LEU A 53 14.04 -21.23 -16.62
N ASN A 54 13.13 -22.09 -16.13
CA ASN A 54 12.73 -23.29 -16.85
C ASN A 54 12.15 -22.98 -18.23
N ARG A 55 11.26 -21.97 -18.34
CA ARG A 55 10.71 -21.53 -19.62
C ARG A 55 11.79 -21.00 -20.56
N LEU A 56 12.73 -20.23 -20.01
CA LEU A 56 13.86 -19.71 -20.78
C LEU A 56 14.78 -20.83 -21.27
N LEU A 57 15.06 -21.84 -20.45
CA LEU A 57 15.84 -23.02 -20.84
C LEU A 57 15.18 -23.80 -21.98
N VAL A 58 13.85 -23.97 -21.95
CA VAL A 58 13.11 -24.59 -23.06
C VAL A 58 13.27 -23.79 -24.35
N SER A 59 13.15 -22.46 -24.28
CA SER A 59 13.34 -21.60 -25.46
C SER A 59 14.78 -21.61 -25.98
N VAL A 60 15.79 -21.63 -25.08
CA VAL A 60 17.21 -21.76 -25.46
C VAL A 60 17.48 -23.09 -26.12
N LYS A 61 16.92 -24.18 -25.59
CA LYS A 61 17.01 -25.51 -26.20
C LYS A 61 16.40 -25.52 -27.60
N HIS A 62 15.25 -24.87 -27.79
CA HIS A 62 14.64 -24.76 -29.11
C HIS A 62 15.51 -23.99 -30.10
N MET A 63 16.14 -22.88 -29.68
CA MET A 63 17.10 -22.14 -30.52
C MET A 63 18.31 -23.01 -30.90
N ARG A 64 18.84 -23.80 -29.96
CA ARG A 64 19.95 -24.74 -30.21
C ARG A 64 19.61 -25.79 -31.26
N ASP A 65 18.40 -26.34 -31.18
CA ASP A 65 17.95 -27.48 -31.97
C ASP A 65 17.34 -27.09 -33.34
N LEU A 66 17.47 -25.82 -33.75
CA LEU A 66 17.00 -25.36 -35.05
C LEU A 66 17.73 -26.08 -36.21
N PRO A 67 17.02 -26.50 -37.28
CA PRO A 67 17.65 -27.18 -38.42
C PRO A 67 18.71 -26.32 -39.10
N GLY A 68 19.92 -26.87 -39.29
CA GLY A 68 21.02 -26.17 -39.96
C GLY A 68 21.56 -24.95 -39.21
N ASN A 69 21.40 -24.89 -37.88
CA ASN A 69 21.86 -23.77 -37.07
C ASN A 69 23.39 -23.81 -36.86
N ASP A 70 24.11 -22.98 -37.61
CA ASP A 70 25.54 -22.68 -37.43
C ASP A 70 25.90 -22.17 -36.02
N GLN A 71 24.95 -21.58 -35.28
CA GLN A 71 25.15 -21.08 -33.92
C GLN A 71 24.73 -22.08 -32.83
N SER A 72 24.44 -23.33 -33.18
CA SER A 72 23.99 -24.36 -32.22
C SER A 72 24.96 -24.56 -31.04
N TYR A 73 26.28 -24.52 -31.30
CA TYR A 73 27.29 -24.63 -30.25
C TYR A 73 27.25 -23.47 -29.25
N VAL A 74 27.01 -22.24 -29.70
CA VAL A 74 26.90 -21.09 -28.79
C VAL A 74 25.66 -21.22 -27.91
N TRP A 75 24.55 -21.70 -28.48
CA TRP A 75 23.32 -21.96 -27.73
C TRP A 75 23.45 -23.12 -26.73
N SER A 76 24.24 -24.15 -27.01
CA SER A 76 24.50 -25.23 -26.05
C SER A 76 25.30 -24.75 -24.84
N LEU A 77 26.24 -23.82 -25.03
CA LEU A 77 26.96 -23.16 -23.94
C LEU A 77 26.06 -22.25 -23.10
N ILE A 78 25.11 -21.55 -23.73
CA ILE A 78 24.09 -20.78 -23.00
C ILE A 78 23.20 -21.70 -22.15
N GLU A 79 22.75 -22.82 -22.72
CA GLU A 79 21.97 -23.81 -21.96
C GLU A 79 22.75 -24.31 -20.75
N ARG A 80 24.04 -24.66 -20.93
CA ARG A 80 24.92 -25.11 -19.86
C ARG A 80 25.09 -24.07 -18.75
N GLY A 81 25.42 -22.83 -19.11
CA GLY A 81 25.61 -21.74 -18.13
C GLY A 81 24.34 -21.40 -17.35
N LEU A 82 23.17 -21.48 -18.01
CA LEU A 82 21.88 -21.30 -17.34
C LEU A 82 21.52 -22.47 -16.41
N ARG A 83 21.88 -23.72 -16.77
CA ARG A 83 21.71 -24.90 -15.89
C ARG A 83 22.66 -24.85 -14.69
N ALA A 84 23.90 -24.42 -14.87
CA ALA A 84 24.83 -24.17 -13.77
C ALA A 84 24.29 -23.06 -12.83
N THR A 85 23.76 -21.98 -13.40
CA THR A 85 23.09 -20.94 -12.61
C THR A 85 21.87 -21.51 -11.87
N GLN A 86 21.10 -22.41 -12.47
CA GLN A 86 19.98 -23.09 -11.81
C GLN A 86 20.42 -23.95 -10.63
N SER A 87 21.52 -24.70 -10.77
CA SER A 87 22.01 -25.62 -9.74
C SER A 87 22.52 -24.85 -8.50
N ILE A 88 23.17 -23.71 -8.71
CA ILE A 88 23.66 -22.82 -7.65
C ILE A 88 22.52 -22.22 -6.84
N HIS A 89 21.39 -21.89 -7.47
CA HIS A 89 20.26 -21.22 -6.81
C HIS A 89 19.11 -22.15 -6.45
N ALA A 90 19.33 -23.47 -6.40
CA ALA A 90 18.28 -24.46 -6.19
C ALA A 90 17.45 -24.25 -4.91
N GLY A 91 18.07 -23.67 -3.87
CA GLY A 91 17.44 -23.35 -2.58
C GLY A 91 16.89 -21.92 -2.43
N GLY A 92 16.93 -21.09 -3.48
CA GLY A 92 16.55 -19.65 -3.40
C GLY A 92 17.65 -18.73 -2.87
N TYR A 93 18.86 -19.26 -2.70
CA TYR A 93 20.08 -18.58 -2.25
C TYR A 93 21.28 -19.22 -2.95
N VAL A 94 22.49 -18.66 -2.78
CA VAL A 94 23.71 -19.20 -3.40
C VAL A 94 24.19 -20.42 -2.63
N ASP A 95 24.13 -21.61 -3.24
CA ASP A 95 24.65 -22.83 -2.62
C ASP A 95 26.17 -22.92 -2.76
N ARG A 96 26.87 -22.95 -1.61
CA ARG A 96 28.33 -23.05 -1.56
C ARG A 96 28.87 -24.27 -2.31
N THR A 97 28.28 -25.45 -2.09
CA THR A 97 28.79 -26.70 -2.65
C THR A 97 28.60 -26.80 -4.15
N ALA A 98 27.44 -26.40 -4.66
CA ALA A 98 27.19 -26.30 -6.09
C ALA A 98 28.10 -25.25 -6.72
N LEU A 99 28.25 -24.07 -6.11
CA LEU A 99 29.12 -23.01 -6.64
C LEU A 99 30.58 -23.47 -6.75
N ILE A 100 31.12 -24.15 -5.73
CA ILE A 100 32.48 -24.72 -5.79
C ILE A 100 32.59 -25.72 -6.94
N ARG A 101 31.62 -26.62 -7.09
CA ARG A 101 31.60 -27.61 -8.18
C ARG A 101 31.62 -26.92 -9.55
N GLU A 102 30.68 -26.02 -9.81
CA GLU A 102 30.57 -25.33 -11.10
C GLU A 102 31.80 -24.44 -11.41
N LEU A 103 32.44 -23.85 -10.39
CA LEU A 103 33.67 -23.05 -10.57
C LEU A 103 34.93 -23.92 -10.80
N ASN A 104 34.98 -25.13 -10.25
CA ASN A 104 36.08 -26.06 -10.48
C ASN A 104 35.98 -26.71 -11.88
N ASP A 105 34.76 -27.06 -12.32
CA ASP A 105 34.48 -27.65 -13.63
C ASP A 105 34.41 -26.60 -14.76
N PHE A 106 34.82 -25.35 -14.46
CA PHE A 106 34.64 -24.19 -15.32
C PHE A 106 35.57 -24.21 -16.54
N GLY A 107 35.00 -24.47 -17.72
CA GLY A 107 35.72 -24.51 -19.01
C GLY A 107 36.09 -23.14 -19.58
N GLU A 108 36.83 -23.13 -20.69
CA GLU A 108 37.30 -21.89 -21.36
C GLU A 108 36.17 -21.08 -22.00
N SER A 109 35.13 -21.77 -22.48
CA SER A 109 34.01 -21.11 -23.13
C SER A 109 32.79 -20.93 -22.23
N ASP A 110 32.83 -21.50 -21.03
CA ASP A 110 31.73 -21.47 -20.08
C ASP A 110 31.60 -20.08 -19.41
N PHE A 111 30.39 -19.76 -19.00
CA PHE A 111 30.10 -18.63 -18.14
C PHE A 111 29.19 -19.08 -16.99
N LEU A 112 29.27 -18.34 -15.89
CA LEU A 112 28.47 -18.59 -14.70
C LEU A 112 27.90 -17.27 -14.20
N VAL A 113 26.70 -17.31 -13.65
CA VAL A 113 26.11 -16.15 -12.99
C VAL A 113 25.71 -16.49 -11.57
N VAL A 114 26.15 -15.65 -10.65
CA VAL A 114 25.75 -15.71 -9.25
C VAL A 114 24.89 -14.50 -8.94
N TYR A 115 23.63 -14.73 -8.60
CA TYR A 115 22.68 -13.68 -8.26
C TYR A 115 22.51 -13.59 -6.73
N VAL A 116 22.92 -12.47 -6.16
CA VAL A 116 22.86 -12.23 -4.72
C VAL A 116 21.69 -11.29 -4.44
N ARG A 117 20.48 -11.86 -4.33
CA ARG A 117 19.21 -11.12 -4.17
C ARG A 117 19.23 -10.09 -3.03
N SER A 118 19.75 -10.49 -1.87
CA SER A 118 19.86 -9.63 -0.67
C SER A 118 20.73 -8.40 -0.87
N GLN A 119 21.66 -8.45 -1.83
CA GLN A 119 22.64 -7.40 -2.10
C GLN A 119 22.37 -6.68 -3.43
N ASN A 120 21.19 -6.87 -4.04
CA ASN A 120 20.82 -6.23 -5.30
C ASN A 120 21.90 -6.35 -6.42
N CYS A 121 22.69 -7.43 -6.43
CA CYS A 121 23.84 -7.55 -7.32
C CYS A 121 23.90 -8.92 -7.95
N ALA A 122 24.33 -8.96 -9.21
CA ALA A 122 24.70 -10.17 -9.91
C ALA A 122 26.17 -10.12 -10.32
N LEU A 123 26.81 -11.29 -10.28
CA LEU A 123 28.20 -11.49 -10.64
C LEU A 123 28.24 -12.42 -11.86
N TYR A 124 28.63 -11.88 -13.00
CA TYR A 124 28.87 -12.62 -14.24
C TYR A 124 30.34 -13.01 -14.32
N ILE A 125 30.61 -14.31 -14.29
CA ILE A 125 31.94 -14.91 -14.24
C ILE A 125 32.19 -15.61 -15.57
N ARG A 126 33.35 -15.39 -16.17
CA ARG A 126 33.77 -16.05 -17.43
C ARG A 126 35.29 -16.19 -17.48
N ARG A 127 35.78 -17.13 -18.29
CA ARG A 127 37.19 -17.14 -18.67
C ARG A 127 37.45 -16.21 -19.84
N ALA A 128 38.64 -15.63 -19.89
CA ALA A 128 39.13 -14.89 -21.05
C ALA A 128 40.65 -14.81 -21.08
N GLN A 129 41.15 -14.46 -22.27
CA GLN A 129 42.54 -14.08 -22.45
C GLN A 129 42.69 -12.60 -22.12
N ASP A 130 43.36 -12.32 -21.02
CA ASP A 130 43.75 -10.97 -20.62
C ASP A 130 45.03 -10.55 -21.33
N ALA A 131 45.09 -9.27 -21.74
CA ALA A 131 46.27 -8.74 -22.44
C ALA A 131 47.55 -8.73 -21.57
N VAL A 132 47.41 -8.69 -20.25
CA VAL A 132 48.54 -8.61 -19.31
C VAL A 132 48.81 -9.97 -18.66
N PHE A 133 47.78 -10.63 -18.14
CA PHE A 133 47.92 -11.88 -17.37
C PHE A 133 47.77 -13.15 -18.21
N GLY A 134 47.45 -13.04 -19.49
CA GLY A 134 47.08 -14.18 -20.30
C GLY A 134 45.81 -14.84 -19.79
N ALA A 135 45.80 -16.16 -19.63
CA ALA A 135 44.61 -16.89 -19.20
C ALA A 135 44.11 -16.39 -17.83
N SER A 136 42.90 -15.84 -17.80
CA SER A 136 42.32 -15.17 -16.63
C SER A 136 40.84 -15.49 -16.46
N VAL A 137 40.34 -15.32 -15.23
CA VAL A 137 38.92 -15.33 -14.90
C VAL A 137 38.46 -13.89 -14.71
N VAL A 138 37.45 -13.48 -15.48
CA VAL A 138 36.86 -12.15 -15.42
C VAL A 138 35.57 -12.21 -14.62
N PHE A 139 35.51 -11.33 -13.62
CA PHE A 139 34.36 -11.09 -12.76
C PHE A 139 33.73 -9.76 -13.17
N GLU A 140 32.45 -9.77 -13.51
CA GLU A 140 31.69 -8.59 -13.91
C GLU A 140 30.50 -8.43 -12.95
N ALA A 141 30.53 -7.40 -12.11
CA ALA A 141 29.47 -7.13 -11.15
C ALA A 141 28.52 -6.05 -11.68
N PHE A 142 27.22 -6.27 -11.52
CA PHE A 142 26.20 -5.31 -11.91
C PHE A 142 24.98 -5.36 -11.00
N GLU A 143 24.37 -4.19 -10.84
CA GLU A 143 23.16 -3.99 -10.05
C GLU A 143 21.92 -4.56 -10.76
N THR A 144 20.96 -5.08 -9.98
CA THR A 144 19.84 -5.87 -10.54
C THR A 144 18.49 -5.18 -10.50
N SER A 145 18.32 -4.15 -9.69
CA SER A 145 17.12 -3.33 -9.57
C SER A 145 17.52 -1.91 -9.18
N ALA A 146 17.01 -0.91 -9.90
CA ALA A 146 17.34 0.48 -9.64
C ALA A 146 16.60 1.00 -8.40
N ARG A 147 17.02 2.15 -7.86
CA ARG A 147 16.30 2.82 -6.77
C ARG A 147 14.90 3.25 -7.22
N ASN A 148 13.99 3.36 -6.28
CA ASN A 148 12.59 3.70 -6.58
C ASN A 148 12.49 5.08 -7.24
N GLU A 149 13.27 6.05 -6.77
CA GLU A 149 13.33 7.40 -7.33
C GLU A 149 13.74 7.39 -8.80
N ASP A 150 14.77 6.60 -9.16
CA ASP A 150 15.27 6.52 -10.54
C ASP A 150 14.21 5.92 -11.48
N VAL A 151 13.50 4.88 -11.01
CA VAL A 151 12.41 4.26 -11.78
C VAL A 151 11.27 5.25 -12.00
N LEU A 152 10.85 5.96 -10.95
CA LEU A 152 9.74 6.92 -10.99
C LEU A 152 10.08 8.19 -11.78
N ALA A 153 11.35 8.62 -11.77
CA ALA A 153 11.82 9.78 -12.53
C ALA A 153 11.88 9.52 -14.05
N THR A 154 11.83 8.26 -14.46
CA THR A 154 12.01 7.88 -15.86
C THR A 154 10.68 7.89 -16.63
N GLU A 155 10.61 8.63 -17.75
CA GLU A 155 9.38 8.72 -18.55
C GLU A 155 8.98 7.42 -19.28
N ASN A 156 9.92 6.54 -19.62
CA ASN A 156 9.63 5.33 -20.43
C ASN A 156 10.47 4.10 -20.05
N ALA A 157 11.80 4.21 -20.04
CA ALA A 157 12.68 3.11 -19.65
C ALA A 157 14.05 3.64 -19.23
N LEU A 158 14.63 3.01 -18.21
CA LEU A 158 15.97 3.33 -17.70
C LEU A 158 17.01 2.96 -18.75
N GLN A 159 17.88 3.89 -19.10
CA GLN A 159 19.07 3.60 -19.89
C GLN A 159 20.16 3.16 -18.92
N TRP A 160 20.54 1.88 -19.00
CA TRP A 160 21.41 1.27 -18.00
C TRP A 160 22.54 0.48 -18.66
N ASP A 161 23.77 0.73 -18.22
CA ASP A 161 24.98 0.10 -18.74
C ASP A 161 25.43 -1.09 -17.87
N PHE A 162 25.82 -2.18 -18.53
CA PHE A 162 26.25 -3.42 -17.88
C PHE A 162 27.60 -3.92 -18.44
N PRO A 163 28.55 -4.35 -17.60
CA PRO A 163 28.50 -4.35 -16.13
C PRO A 163 28.87 -2.99 -15.52
N GLY A 164 28.58 -2.81 -14.23
CA GLY A 164 28.99 -1.59 -13.50
C GLY A 164 30.49 -1.58 -13.16
N CYS A 165 31.07 -2.75 -12.92
CA CYS A 165 32.52 -2.90 -12.77
C CYS A 165 32.99 -4.29 -13.19
N ALA A 166 34.27 -4.41 -13.53
CA ALA A 166 34.88 -5.68 -13.89
C ALA A 166 36.32 -5.81 -13.40
N VAL A 167 36.73 -7.03 -13.06
CA VAL A 167 38.08 -7.38 -12.58
C VAL A 167 38.52 -8.67 -13.26
N ALA A 168 39.75 -8.72 -13.74
CA ALA A 168 40.41 -9.94 -14.20
C ALA A 168 41.37 -10.46 -13.12
N VAL A 169 41.23 -11.74 -12.79
CA VAL A 169 42.13 -12.47 -11.89
C VAL A 169 42.89 -13.51 -12.71
N PRO A 170 44.22 -13.61 -12.60
CA PRO A 170 45.00 -14.64 -13.29
C PRO A 170 44.48 -16.05 -12.97
N LEU A 171 44.46 -16.93 -13.97
CA LEU A 171 43.95 -18.28 -13.77
C LEU A 171 44.78 -19.07 -12.75
N ALA A 172 46.08 -18.80 -12.64
CA ALA A 172 46.95 -19.41 -11.63
C ALA A 172 46.45 -19.09 -10.22
N THR A 173 46.18 -17.81 -9.92
CA THR A 173 45.66 -17.35 -8.63
C THR A 173 44.25 -17.88 -8.35
N PHE A 174 43.39 -17.92 -9.37
CA PHE A 174 42.06 -18.51 -9.23
C PHE A 174 42.10 -20.00 -8.85
N ARG A 175 43.14 -20.72 -9.29
CA ARG A 175 43.35 -22.15 -8.99
C ARG A 175 44.15 -22.39 -7.71
N GLU A 176 44.58 -21.35 -7.00
CA GLU A 176 45.24 -21.52 -5.70
C GLU A 176 44.29 -22.17 -4.69
N ASN A 177 44.87 -23.01 -3.84
CA ASN A 177 44.10 -23.73 -2.82
C ASN A 177 43.38 -22.75 -1.90
N GLY A 178 42.06 -22.86 -1.87
CA GLY A 178 41.20 -22.05 -1.00
C GLY A 178 40.54 -20.84 -1.66
N PHE A 179 41.00 -20.35 -2.82
CA PHE A 179 40.39 -19.18 -3.49
C PHE A 179 38.89 -19.41 -3.77
N VAL A 180 38.57 -20.48 -4.50
CA VAL A 180 37.18 -20.85 -4.86
C VAL A 180 36.33 -21.13 -3.61
N SER A 181 36.90 -21.79 -2.59
CA SER A 181 36.19 -22.08 -1.34
C SER A 181 35.83 -20.80 -0.57
N ASN A 182 36.77 -19.85 -0.48
CA ASN A 182 36.56 -18.57 0.20
C ASN A 182 35.56 -17.69 -0.56
N LEU A 183 35.66 -17.63 -1.88
CA LEU A 183 34.70 -16.92 -2.73
C LEU A 183 33.29 -17.49 -2.57
N ALA A 184 33.15 -18.82 -2.61
CA ALA A 184 31.86 -19.47 -2.46
C ALA A 184 31.27 -19.29 -1.05
N ASN A 185 32.10 -19.32 -0.01
CA ASN A 185 31.70 -18.97 1.36
C ASN A 185 31.16 -17.55 1.46
N PHE A 186 31.91 -16.59 0.92
CA PHE A 186 31.52 -15.19 0.94
C PHE A 186 30.18 -14.97 0.24
N LEU A 187 29.99 -15.53 -0.96
CA LEU A 187 28.77 -15.36 -1.74
C LEU A 187 27.56 -16.08 -1.12
N ASP A 188 27.74 -17.26 -0.51
CA ASP A 188 26.68 -17.94 0.24
C ASP A 188 26.26 -17.10 1.46
N ASN A 189 27.20 -16.57 2.25
CA ASN A 189 26.90 -15.70 3.39
C ASN A 189 26.22 -14.39 2.96
N ALA A 190 26.77 -13.72 1.95
CA ALA A 190 26.21 -12.48 1.40
C ALA A 190 24.78 -12.68 0.86
N SER A 191 24.45 -13.88 0.35
CA SER A 191 23.11 -14.23 -0.10
C SER A 191 22.09 -14.46 1.02
N ARG A 192 22.56 -14.67 2.26
CA ARG A 192 21.72 -14.94 3.44
C ARG A 192 21.47 -13.70 4.29
N GLU A 193 22.49 -12.86 4.44
CA GLU A 193 22.45 -11.70 5.32
C GLU A 193 22.02 -10.46 4.55
N SER A 194 21.06 -9.72 5.11
CA SER A 194 20.78 -8.33 4.71
C SER A 194 21.45 -7.42 5.72
N LEU A 195 22.51 -6.73 5.31
CA LEU A 195 23.19 -5.76 6.15
C LEU A 195 22.40 -4.45 6.11
N THR A 196 21.95 -3.98 7.27
CA THR A 196 21.20 -2.71 7.39
C THR A 196 22.00 -1.52 6.89
N ASP A 197 23.33 -1.59 6.97
CA ASP A 197 24.24 -0.51 6.56
C ASP A 197 24.22 -0.28 5.04
N PHE A 198 23.85 -1.29 4.25
CA PHE A 198 23.70 -1.19 2.79
C PHE A 198 22.23 -1.06 2.36
N SER A 199 21.31 -0.93 3.31
CA SER A 199 19.92 -0.58 2.98
C SER A 199 19.80 0.92 2.71
N ALA A 200 18.94 1.28 1.76
CA ALA A 200 18.59 2.67 1.54
C ALA A 200 18.13 3.30 2.86
N GLN A 201 18.55 4.53 3.16
CA GLN A 201 18.15 5.22 4.38
C GLN A 201 17.03 6.23 4.05
N ALA A 202 15.98 6.26 4.86
CA ALA A 202 14.96 7.31 4.82
C ALA A 202 15.00 8.12 6.12
N LEU A 203 14.81 9.43 6.00
CA LEU A 203 14.60 10.28 7.15
C LEU A 203 13.14 10.14 7.58
N LYS A 204 12.90 9.54 8.74
CA LYS A 204 11.56 9.38 9.32
C LYS A 204 11.53 10.07 10.67
N ALA A 205 10.68 11.11 10.78
CA ALA A 205 10.55 11.95 11.97
C ALA A 205 11.90 12.44 12.54
N GLY A 206 12.80 12.90 11.68
CA GLY A 206 14.12 13.43 12.05
C GLY A 206 15.20 12.39 12.33
N THR A 207 14.88 11.09 12.31
CA THR A 207 15.86 10.00 12.49
C THR A 207 16.10 9.25 11.18
N SER A 208 17.36 8.95 10.87
CA SER A 208 17.72 8.14 9.71
C SER A 208 17.47 6.66 9.99
N MET A 209 16.70 6.00 9.13
CA MET A 209 16.34 4.60 9.28
C MET A 209 16.44 3.81 7.97
N PRO A 210 16.78 2.51 8.04
CA PRO A 210 16.64 1.56 6.94
C PRO A 210 15.25 1.60 6.28
N GLU A 211 15.20 1.96 5.00
CA GLU A 211 14.03 1.98 4.13
C GLU A 211 13.94 0.68 3.34
N PHE A 212 13.29 -0.30 3.96
CA PHE A 212 13.16 -1.66 3.41
C PHE A 212 12.29 -1.75 2.13
N ARG A 213 11.58 -0.67 1.75
CA ARG A 213 10.78 -0.61 0.52
C ARG A 213 11.60 -0.16 -0.70
N ASN A 214 12.77 0.42 -0.47
CA ASN A 214 13.69 0.78 -1.54
C ASN A 214 14.74 -0.32 -1.75
N THR A 215 15.45 -0.24 -2.86
CA THR A 215 16.44 -1.26 -3.22
C THR A 215 17.72 -1.07 -2.41
N SER A 216 18.31 -2.18 -1.93
CA SER A 216 19.63 -2.17 -1.28
C SER A 216 20.73 -1.73 -2.23
N GLU A 217 21.78 -1.10 -1.70
CA GLU A 217 22.96 -0.75 -2.47
C GLU A 217 23.82 -2.00 -2.76
N PRO A 218 24.36 -2.14 -3.99
CA PRO A 218 25.13 -3.32 -4.37
C PRO A 218 26.56 -3.37 -3.78
N ALA A 219 26.92 -2.42 -2.91
CA ALA A 219 28.29 -2.12 -2.50
C ALA A 219 29.06 -3.30 -1.91
N LEU A 220 28.39 -4.22 -1.19
CA LEU A 220 29.05 -5.42 -0.65
C LEU A 220 29.71 -6.26 -1.76
N ILE A 221 29.03 -6.39 -2.92
CA ILE A 221 29.57 -7.12 -4.06
C ILE A 221 30.34 -6.17 -4.98
N SER A 222 29.70 -5.09 -5.46
CA SER A 222 30.26 -4.20 -6.48
C SER A 222 31.48 -3.40 -6.03
N SER A 223 31.64 -3.19 -4.72
CA SER A 223 32.76 -2.43 -4.15
C SER A 223 33.68 -3.34 -3.33
N MET A 224 33.19 -3.95 -2.24
CA MET A 224 34.04 -4.71 -1.31
C MET A 224 34.62 -5.97 -1.96
N LEU A 225 33.78 -6.88 -2.48
CA LEU A 225 34.28 -8.08 -3.15
C LEU A 225 35.16 -7.75 -4.36
N MET A 226 34.73 -6.79 -5.18
CA MET A 226 35.49 -6.39 -6.37
C MET A 226 36.84 -5.75 -6.02
N ALA A 227 36.95 -5.01 -4.90
CA ALA A 227 38.23 -4.51 -4.41
C ALA A 227 39.17 -5.64 -3.96
N ILE A 228 38.64 -6.67 -3.27
CA ILE A 228 39.41 -7.85 -2.86
C ILE A 228 39.91 -8.63 -4.10
N LEU A 229 39.04 -8.81 -5.10
CA LEU A 229 39.43 -9.44 -6.37
C LEU A 229 40.47 -8.61 -7.11
N GLN A 230 40.36 -7.27 -7.07
CA GLN A 230 41.29 -6.37 -7.73
C GLN A 230 42.70 -6.46 -7.12
N GLN A 231 42.84 -6.69 -5.81
CA GLN A 231 44.15 -6.91 -5.17
C GLN A 231 44.85 -8.17 -5.70
N ASN A 232 44.07 -9.18 -6.11
CA ASN A 232 44.57 -10.44 -6.66
C ASN A 232 44.62 -10.44 -8.20
N GLY A 233 44.43 -9.28 -8.82
CA GLY A 233 44.26 -9.17 -10.26
C GLY A 233 44.36 -7.74 -10.75
N ARG A 234 43.49 -7.34 -11.68
CA ARG A 234 43.43 -5.95 -12.16
C ARG A 234 42.01 -5.57 -12.57
N ARG A 235 41.71 -4.28 -12.46
CA ARG A 235 40.45 -3.72 -12.97
C ARG A 235 40.43 -3.75 -14.50
N LEU A 236 39.26 -4.05 -15.06
CA LEU A 236 39.01 -4.03 -16.49
C LEU A 236 37.95 -2.98 -16.85
N ALA A 237 38.09 -2.40 -18.04
CA ALA A 237 37.07 -1.62 -18.71
C ALA A 237 36.48 -2.47 -19.86
N PRO A 238 35.45 -3.29 -19.61
CA PRO A 238 34.86 -4.13 -20.64
C PRO A 238 33.98 -3.29 -21.58
N THR A 239 33.74 -3.79 -22.79
CA THR A 239 32.70 -3.24 -23.67
C THR A 239 31.36 -3.28 -22.94
N LEU A 240 30.71 -2.13 -22.78
CA LEU A 240 29.45 -2.03 -22.04
C LEU A 240 28.28 -2.47 -22.91
N LEU A 241 27.35 -3.22 -22.31
CA LEU A 241 26.03 -3.48 -22.86
C LEU A 241 25.07 -2.43 -22.33
N GLN A 242 24.70 -1.48 -23.18
CA GLN A 242 23.65 -0.54 -22.85
C GLN A 242 22.27 -1.16 -23.12
N LYS A 243 21.39 -1.12 -22.11
CA LYS A 243 20.05 -1.73 -22.18
C LYS A 243 18.98 -0.76 -21.70
N MET A 244 17.89 -0.68 -22.46
CA MET A 244 16.67 -0.01 -22.00
C MET A 244 15.88 -0.95 -21.08
N VAL A 245 15.85 -0.64 -19.78
CA VAL A 245 15.21 -1.43 -18.73
C VAL A 245 13.87 -0.78 -18.36
N ARG A 246 12.77 -1.47 -18.68
CA ARG A 246 11.44 -1.08 -18.21
C ARG A 246 11.15 -1.74 -16.88
N ASP A 247 10.85 -0.92 -15.89
CA ASP A 247 10.43 -1.28 -14.54
C ASP A 247 9.31 -0.33 -14.11
N ASP A 248 8.64 -0.65 -13.00
CA ASP A 248 7.61 0.19 -12.38
C ASP A 248 7.64 -0.03 -10.86
N VAL A 249 7.22 0.98 -10.09
CA VAL A 249 7.17 0.91 -8.62
C VAL A 249 5.75 1.23 -8.19
N LEU A 250 4.98 0.17 -7.91
CA LEU A 250 3.57 0.29 -7.56
C LEU A 250 3.35 -0.15 -6.12
N TRP A 251 2.67 0.71 -5.36
CA TRP A 251 2.47 0.51 -3.94
C TRP A 251 1.05 0.92 -3.53
N ASN A 252 0.33 -0.01 -2.92
CA ASN A 252 -0.93 0.29 -2.23
C ASN A 252 -1.04 -0.56 -0.97
N ASN A 253 -0.80 0.06 0.18
CA ASN A 253 -0.94 -0.55 1.51
C ASN A 253 -0.30 -1.95 1.62
N ALA A 254 0.97 -2.06 1.19
CA ALA A 254 1.72 -3.30 1.17
C ALA A 254 3.08 -3.14 1.88
N GLU A 255 3.62 -4.24 2.42
CA GLU A 255 4.95 -4.26 3.06
C GLU A 255 6.06 -3.87 2.07
N ARG A 256 6.01 -4.43 0.85
CA ARG A 256 6.92 -4.11 -0.25
C ARG A 256 6.15 -3.72 -1.50
N PRO A 257 6.59 -2.68 -2.23
CA PRO A 257 6.00 -2.33 -3.51
C PRO A 257 6.18 -3.48 -4.50
N TRP A 258 5.26 -3.58 -5.45
CA TRP A 258 5.51 -4.38 -6.63
C TRP A 258 6.61 -3.72 -7.46
N LYS A 259 7.63 -4.51 -7.81
CA LYS A 259 8.68 -4.17 -8.77
C LYS A 259 8.84 -5.33 -9.72
N ARG A 260 9.36 -5.05 -10.92
CA ARG A 260 9.65 -6.12 -11.87
C ARG A 260 10.76 -7.03 -11.32
N LEU A 261 10.57 -8.34 -11.47
CA LEU A 261 11.49 -9.35 -10.95
C LEU A 261 12.96 -9.09 -11.38
N PRO A 262 13.88 -8.77 -10.46
CA PRO A 262 15.27 -8.44 -10.80
C PRO A 262 16.01 -9.59 -11.48
N TYR A 263 15.71 -10.83 -11.10
CA TYR A 263 16.28 -12.02 -11.74
C TYR A 263 15.99 -12.09 -13.24
N TRP A 264 14.85 -11.54 -13.71
CA TRP A 264 14.58 -11.44 -15.14
C TRP A 264 15.51 -10.45 -15.85
N LEU A 265 15.98 -9.39 -15.18
CA LEU A 265 17.02 -8.53 -15.72
C LEU A 265 18.35 -9.28 -15.80
N VAL A 266 18.73 -10.00 -14.74
CA VAL A 266 19.96 -10.81 -14.68
C VAL A 266 20.03 -11.76 -15.88
N LEU A 267 19.01 -12.62 -16.08
CA LEU A 267 18.98 -13.57 -17.20
C LEU A 267 19.08 -12.87 -18.56
N ARG A 268 18.39 -11.74 -18.73
CA ARG A 268 18.39 -10.96 -19.97
C ARG A 268 19.74 -10.28 -20.25
N VAL A 269 20.43 -9.80 -19.22
CA VAL A 269 21.76 -9.19 -19.35
C VAL A 269 22.77 -10.27 -19.65
N THR A 270 22.78 -11.36 -18.89
CA THR A 270 23.68 -12.50 -19.05
C THR A 270 23.69 -13.07 -20.46
N ILE A 271 22.51 -13.44 -20.99
CA ILE A 271 22.41 -14.01 -22.34
C ILE A 271 22.86 -13.00 -23.38
N SER A 272 22.44 -11.73 -23.24
CA SER A 272 22.81 -10.68 -24.18
C SER A 272 24.32 -10.36 -24.15
N ARG A 273 24.95 -10.37 -22.97
CA ARG A 273 26.39 -10.19 -22.78
C ARG A 273 27.16 -11.33 -23.43
N TYR A 274 26.77 -12.57 -23.15
CA TYR A 274 27.44 -13.74 -23.70
C TYR A 274 27.32 -13.80 -25.23
N LEU A 275 26.11 -13.58 -25.77
CA LEU A 275 25.91 -13.52 -27.23
C LEU A 275 26.75 -12.40 -27.85
N ALA A 276 26.76 -11.19 -27.28
CA ALA A 276 27.53 -10.06 -27.82
C ALA A 276 29.03 -10.36 -27.88
N GLN A 277 29.56 -11.07 -26.88
CA GLN A 277 30.97 -11.49 -26.85
C GLN A 277 31.31 -12.56 -27.88
N ARG A 278 30.37 -13.46 -28.21
CA ARG A 278 30.61 -14.59 -29.12
C ARG A 278 30.25 -14.31 -30.57
N LEU A 279 29.21 -13.51 -30.81
CA LEU A 279 28.58 -13.34 -32.12
C LEU A 279 28.64 -11.91 -32.66
N GLY A 280 29.21 -10.97 -31.91
CA GLY A 280 29.31 -9.56 -32.33
C GLY A 280 27.94 -8.97 -32.67
N GLU A 281 27.78 -8.45 -33.89
CA GLU A 281 26.55 -7.77 -34.32
C GLU A 281 25.33 -8.71 -34.44
N ILE A 282 25.57 -9.99 -34.77
CA ILE A 282 24.51 -11.01 -34.90
C ILE A 282 23.81 -11.27 -33.56
N ALA A 283 24.52 -11.05 -32.45
CA ALA A 283 24.02 -11.27 -31.09
C ALA A 283 22.67 -10.60 -30.80
N ARG A 284 22.49 -9.37 -31.30
CA ARG A 284 21.27 -8.59 -31.07
C ARG A 284 20.06 -9.26 -31.75
N VAL A 285 20.26 -9.83 -32.93
CA VAL A 285 19.21 -10.53 -33.69
C VAL A 285 18.83 -11.82 -32.97
N GLU A 286 19.80 -12.67 -32.65
CA GLU A 286 19.63 -13.92 -31.89
C GLU A 286 18.84 -13.71 -30.60
N TYR A 287 19.25 -12.73 -29.80
CA TYR A 287 18.60 -12.40 -28.54
C TYR A 287 17.14 -11.95 -28.73
N LYS A 288 16.87 -11.15 -29.77
CA LYS A 288 15.52 -10.66 -30.05
C LYS A 288 14.59 -11.80 -30.52
N PHE A 289 15.09 -12.74 -31.31
CA PHE A 289 14.34 -13.93 -31.73
C PHE A 289 14.09 -14.90 -30.57
N LEU A 290 15.08 -15.15 -29.70
CA LEU A 290 14.88 -15.90 -28.46
C LEU A 290 13.72 -15.32 -27.64
N LEU A 291 13.69 -14.00 -27.45
CA LEU A 291 12.60 -13.34 -26.71
C LEU A 291 11.25 -13.43 -27.44
N ALA A 292 11.22 -13.34 -28.77
CA ALA A 292 9.99 -13.50 -29.54
C ALA A 292 9.42 -14.92 -29.40
N HIS A 293 10.28 -15.92 -29.50
CA HIS A 293 9.93 -17.33 -29.31
C HIS A 293 9.46 -17.60 -27.87
N LEU A 294 10.19 -17.12 -26.85
CA LEU A 294 9.79 -17.22 -25.44
C LEU A 294 8.38 -16.63 -25.20
N PHE A 295 8.10 -15.45 -25.74
CA PHE A 295 6.77 -14.84 -25.59
C PHE A 295 5.67 -15.59 -26.34
N SER A 296 5.98 -16.20 -27.49
CA SER A 296 5.04 -17.03 -28.25
C SER A 296 4.70 -18.32 -27.53
N GLU A 297 5.70 -19.02 -27.00
CA GLU A 297 5.48 -20.20 -26.17
C GLU A 297 4.71 -19.85 -24.89
N PHE A 298 5.04 -18.72 -24.26
CA PHE A 298 4.28 -18.24 -23.12
C PHE A 298 2.83 -17.93 -23.49
N LEU A 299 2.57 -17.30 -24.63
CA LEU A 299 1.23 -17.00 -25.13
C LEU A 299 0.38 -18.27 -25.30
N THR A 300 0.95 -19.31 -25.93
CA THR A 300 0.27 -20.60 -26.12
C THR A 300 -0.07 -21.25 -24.77
N ASN A 301 0.88 -21.26 -23.84
CA ASN A 301 0.68 -21.84 -22.50
C ASN A 301 -0.41 -21.13 -21.70
N VAL A 302 -0.41 -19.78 -21.69
CA VAL A 302 -1.42 -19.03 -20.95
C VAL A 302 -2.81 -19.13 -21.59
N GLN A 303 -2.89 -19.20 -22.92
CA GLN A 303 -4.15 -19.44 -23.61
C GLN A 303 -4.74 -20.80 -23.25
N GLN A 304 -3.92 -21.85 -23.18
CA GLN A 304 -4.37 -23.21 -22.82
C GLN A 304 -4.81 -23.33 -21.36
N SER A 305 -4.19 -22.57 -20.46
CA SER A 305 -4.59 -22.57 -19.04
C SER A 305 -6.00 -22.03 -18.80
N GLY A 306 -6.54 -21.19 -19.71
CA GLY A 306 -7.86 -20.57 -19.57
C GLY A 306 -8.00 -19.55 -18.42
N GLU A 307 -6.95 -19.35 -17.62
CA GLU A 307 -6.97 -18.47 -16.44
C GLU A 307 -6.83 -16.98 -16.79
N ILE A 308 -6.26 -16.67 -17.97
CA ILE A 308 -5.88 -15.29 -18.33
C ILE A 308 -6.99 -14.57 -19.11
N ARG A 309 -7.24 -13.30 -18.74
CA ARG A 309 -8.20 -12.41 -19.40
C ARG A 309 -7.87 -12.13 -20.88
N LEU A 310 -8.92 -11.89 -21.69
CA LEU A 310 -8.81 -11.63 -23.14
C LEU A 310 -7.94 -10.41 -23.49
N ASP A 311 -7.99 -9.34 -22.69
CA ASP A 311 -7.19 -8.13 -22.88
C ASP A 311 -5.69 -8.40 -22.72
N ARG A 312 -5.32 -9.27 -21.78
CA ARG A 312 -3.93 -9.71 -21.59
C ARG A 312 -3.45 -10.58 -22.77
N LEU A 313 -4.30 -11.45 -23.31
CA LEU A 313 -3.94 -12.22 -24.52
C LEU A 313 -3.71 -11.29 -25.72
N ASP A 314 -4.59 -10.31 -25.93
CA ASP A 314 -4.44 -9.34 -27.03
C ASP A 314 -3.18 -8.46 -26.86
N PHE A 315 -2.89 -8.02 -25.63
CA PHE A 315 -1.69 -7.24 -25.32
C PHE A 315 -0.39 -8.01 -25.62
N LEU A 316 -0.29 -9.26 -25.16
CA LEU A 316 0.89 -10.11 -25.41
C LEU A 316 1.05 -10.41 -26.91
N LYS A 317 -0.04 -10.76 -27.59
CA LYS A 317 -0.06 -10.93 -29.05
C LYS A 317 0.47 -9.69 -29.77
N LYS A 318 -0.06 -8.50 -29.47
CA LYS A 318 0.40 -7.22 -30.06
C LYS A 318 1.88 -6.97 -29.77
N LYS A 319 2.36 -7.30 -28.57
CA LYS A 319 3.78 -7.17 -28.20
C LYS A 319 4.69 -8.06 -29.05
N ILE A 320 4.26 -9.28 -29.35
CA ILE A 320 4.97 -10.19 -30.26
C ILE A 320 4.97 -9.63 -31.68
N CYS A 321 3.79 -9.29 -32.24
CA CYS A 321 3.69 -8.74 -33.60
C CYS A 321 4.58 -7.50 -33.79
N ARG A 322 4.55 -6.54 -32.84
CA ARG A 322 5.41 -5.35 -32.90
C ARG A 322 6.89 -5.68 -32.87
N ARG A 323 7.30 -6.77 -32.20
CA ARG A 323 8.70 -7.21 -32.16
C ARG A 323 9.12 -7.84 -33.49
N LEU A 324 8.24 -8.61 -34.13
CA LEU A 324 8.48 -9.19 -35.46
C LEU A 324 8.60 -8.12 -36.53
N VAL A 325 7.69 -7.14 -36.56
CA VAL A 325 7.78 -5.99 -37.49
C VAL A 325 9.10 -5.23 -37.31
N LYS A 326 9.57 -5.04 -36.08
CA LYS A 326 10.89 -4.42 -35.83
C LYS A 326 12.06 -5.25 -36.35
N LEU A 327 11.95 -6.58 -36.32
CA LEU A 327 12.98 -7.47 -36.86
C LEU A 327 12.97 -7.50 -38.39
N GLU A 328 11.80 -7.38 -39.00
CA GLU A 328 11.62 -7.24 -40.44
C GLU A 328 12.20 -5.91 -40.94
N VAL A 329 11.93 -4.80 -40.26
CA VAL A 329 12.57 -3.51 -40.57
C VAL A 329 14.09 -3.55 -40.38
N ASP A 330 14.60 -4.28 -39.38
CA ASP A 330 16.05 -4.47 -39.19
C ASP A 330 16.65 -5.29 -40.38
N LYS A 331 15.90 -6.25 -40.97
CA LYS A 331 16.31 -7.01 -42.16
C LYS A 331 16.52 -6.08 -43.36
N ASP A 332 15.57 -5.17 -43.60
CA ASP A 332 15.61 -4.27 -44.76
C ASP A 332 16.75 -3.23 -44.68
N ARG A 333 17.24 -2.94 -43.48
CA ARG A 333 18.25 -1.91 -43.21
C ARG A 333 19.69 -2.39 -43.21
N SER A 334 19.94 -3.68 -43.00
CA SER A 334 21.29 -4.24 -42.85
C SER A 334 21.46 -5.46 -43.74
N GLN A 335 22.22 -5.31 -44.81
CA GLN A 335 22.51 -6.40 -45.76
C GLN A 335 23.32 -7.53 -45.10
N ASP A 336 24.22 -7.20 -44.17
CA ASP A 336 25.07 -8.18 -43.48
C ASP A 336 24.28 -9.08 -42.50
N LEU A 337 23.22 -8.54 -41.88
CA LEU A 337 22.37 -9.29 -40.96
C LEU A 337 21.17 -9.96 -41.65
N ALA A 338 20.86 -9.56 -42.89
CA ALA A 338 19.65 -9.97 -43.61
C ALA A 338 19.55 -11.49 -43.77
N GLN A 339 20.64 -12.16 -44.13
CA GLN A 339 20.68 -13.62 -44.30
C GLN A 339 20.34 -14.35 -43.01
N ARG A 340 20.89 -13.89 -41.87
CA ARG A 340 20.65 -14.51 -40.58
C ARG A 340 19.22 -14.28 -40.10
N ILE A 341 18.70 -13.06 -40.29
CA ILE A 341 17.32 -12.71 -39.96
C ILE A 341 16.35 -13.55 -40.81
N GLU A 342 16.63 -13.73 -42.09
CA GLU A 342 15.84 -14.56 -43.00
C GLU A 342 15.81 -16.02 -42.56
N TYR A 343 16.96 -16.61 -42.25
CA TYR A 343 17.03 -17.96 -41.69
C TYR A 343 16.14 -18.11 -40.45
N LEU A 344 16.26 -17.21 -39.48
CA LEU A 344 15.47 -17.27 -38.25
C LEU A 344 13.98 -17.08 -38.50
N PHE A 345 13.58 -16.22 -39.46
CA PHE A 345 12.19 -16.11 -39.87
C PHE A 345 11.68 -17.38 -40.56
N THR A 346 12.49 -18.03 -41.42
CA THR A 346 12.11 -19.29 -42.06
C THR A 346 11.89 -20.40 -41.03
N GLN A 347 12.75 -20.49 -40.01
CA GLN A 347 12.65 -21.56 -39.00
C GLN A 347 11.60 -21.27 -37.91
N LEU A 348 11.57 -20.04 -37.36
CA LEU A 348 10.69 -19.69 -36.23
C LEU A 348 9.36 -19.07 -36.67
N GLY A 349 9.32 -18.44 -37.84
CA GLY A 349 8.15 -17.71 -38.35
C GLY A 349 6.86 -18.53 -38.38
N PRO A 350 6.86 -19.77 -38.91
CA PRO A 350 5.65 -20.59 -38.94
C PRO A 350 5.06 -20.86 -37.54
N GLY A 351 5.92 -21.16 -36.55
CA GLY A 351 5.51 -21.38 -35.16
C GLY A 351 4.93 -20.13 -34.50
N LEU A 352 5.62 -19.00 -34.68
CA LEU A 352 5.18 -17.69 -34.19
C LEU A 352 3.82 -17.30 -34.80
N GLN A 353 3.67 -17.46 -36.12
CA GLN A 353 2.45 -17.11 -36.83
C GLN A 353 1.28 -18.04 -36.46
N ASN A 354 1.54 -19.32 -36.22
CA ASN A 354 0.55 -20.27 -35.74
C ASN A 354 0.03 -19.88 -34.34
N SER A 355 0.92 -19.56 -33.40
CA SER A 355 0.53 -19.09 -32.06
C SER A 355 -0.32 -17.83 -32.14
N ILE A 356 0.14 -16.82 -32.87
CA ILE A 356 -0.58 -15.53 -33.06
C ILE A 356 -1.95 -15.75 -33.69
N SER A 357 -2.05 -16.58 -34.74
CA SER A 357 -3.30 -16.84 -35.46
C SER A 357 -4.30 -17.59 -34.60
N LYS A 358 -3.86 -18.61 -33.86
CA LYS A 358 -4.68 -19.36 -32.90
C LYS A 358 -5.22 -18.44 -31.79
N THR A 359 -4.38 -17.60 -31.21
CA THR A 359 -4.83 -16.63 -30.19
C THR A 359 -5.79 -15.62 -30.78
N ASN A 360 -5.54 -15.11 -31.98
CA ASN A 360 -6.42 -14.14 -32.62
C ASN A 360 -7.80 -14.72 -32.92
N ALA A 361 -7.85 -15.96 -33.43
CA ALA A 361 -9.11 -16.68 -33.64
C ALA A 361 -9.86 -16.89 -32.32
N PHE A 362 -9.16 -17.31 -31.26
CA PHE A 362 -9.74 -17.46 -29.92
C PHE A 362 -10.32 -16.14 -29.40
N ILE A 363 -9.56 -15.05 -29.44
CA ILE A 363 -10.02 -13.72 -29.01
C ILE A 363 -11.26 -13.30 -29.79
N GLN A 364 -11.28 -13.48 -31.12
CA GLN A 364 -12.44 -13.11 -31.95
C GLN A 364 -13.70 -13.90 -31.58
N VAL A 365 -13.57 -15.22 -31.36
CA VAL A 365 -14.68 -16.08 -30.95
C VAL A 365 -15.20 -15.68 -29.56
N SER A 366 -14.30 -15.57 -28.58
CA SER A 366 -14.66 -15.21 -27.20
C SER A 366 -15.26 -13.81 -27.11
N TRP A 367 -14.72 -12.84 -27.87
CA TRP A 367 -15.24 -11.48 -27.91
C TRP A 367 -16.61 -11.39 -28.58
N LYS A 368 -16.82 -12.15 -29.67
CA LYS A 368 -18.15 -12.25 -30.31
C LYS A 368 -19.17 -12.85 -29.34
N HIS A 369 -18.78 -13.88 -28.59
CA HIS A 369 -19.62 -14.47 -27.56
C HIS A 369 -19.98 -13.45 -26.48
N GLN A 370 -18.99 -12.76 -25.89
CA GLN A 370 -19.24 -11.72 -24.87
C GLN A 370 -20.14 -10.60 -25.39
N LYS A 371 -19.95 -10.14 -26.64
CA LYS A 371 -20.84 -9.17 -27.28
C LYS A 371 -22.28 -9.67 -27.32
N LEU A 372 -22.50 -10.92 -27.72
CA LEU A 372 -23.84 -11.51 -27.73
C LEU A 372 -24.45 -11.57 -26.32
N THR A 373 -23.67 -11.96 -25.31
CA THR A 373 -24.15 -12.01 -23.91
C THR A 373 -24.49 -10.62 -23.36
N MET A 374 -23.74 -9.59 -23.76
CA MET A 374 -23.94 -8.21 -23.30
C MET A 374 -24.95 -7.43 -24.15
N THR A 375 -25.35 -7.95 -25.32
CA THR A 375 -26.34 -7.30 -26.18
C THR A 375 -27.71 -7.42 -25.51
N LYS A 376 -28.19 -6.33 -24.92
CA LYS A 376 -29.57 -6.24 -24.44
C LYS A 376 -30.51 -6.36 -25.64
N THR A 377 -31.20 -7.49 -25.75
CA THR A 377 -32.36 -7.62 -26.65
C THR A 377 -33.49 -6.77 -26.10
N ILE A 378 -33.66 -5.57 -26.69
CA ILE A 378 -34.86 -4.77 -26.47
C ILE A 378 -35.90 -5.30 -27.46
N PRO A 379 -36.90 -6.08 -27.03
CA PRO A 379 -37.96 -6.48 -27.93
C PRO A 379 -38.68 -5.23 -28.44
N PRO A 380 -39.18 -5.23 -29.69
CA PRO A 380 -40.05 -4.17 -30.14
C PRO A 380 -41.24 -4.08 -29.17
N LEU A 381 -41.54 -2.86 -28.70
CA LEU A 381 -42.70 -2.65 -27.83
C LEU A 381 -43.94 -3.09 -28.62
N PRO A 382 -44.68 -4.13 -28.17
CA PRO A 382 -45.83 -4.61 -28.91
C PRO A 382 -46.85 -3.46 -29.00
N LYS A 383 -47.30 -3.17 -30.22
CA LYS A 383 -48.26 -2.07 -30.48
C LYS A 383 -49.66 -2.35 -29.92
N GLN A 384 -49.91 -3.59 -29.48
CA GLN A 384 -51.15 -4.06 -28.89
C GLN A 384 -50.80 -4.99 -27.73
N ALA A 385 -51.53 -4.88 -26.62
CA ALA A 385 -51.37 -5.78 -25.48
C ALA A 385 -51.80 -7.21 -25.88
N SER A 386 -50.99 -8.22 -25.53
CA SER A 386 -51.40 -9.61 -25.72
C SER A 386 -52.50 -9.99 -24.71
N PHE A 387 -53.23 -11.08 -24.97
CA PHE A 387 -54.24 -11.58 -24.04
C PHE A 387 -53.65 -11.98 -22.68
N GLU A 388 -52.36 -12.36 -22.63
CA GLU A 388 -51.66 -12.62 -21.38
C GLU A 388 -51.26 -11.33 -20.66
N ASP A 389 -50.91 -10.26 -21.38
CA ASP A 389 -50.67 -8.93 -20.79
C ASP A 389 -51.94 -8.31 -20.20
N MET A 390 -53.11 -8.71 -20.71
CA MET A 390 -54.42 -8.37 -20.14
C MET A 390 -54.81 -9.26 -18.94
N LYS A 391 -53.99 -10.26 -18.59
CA LYS A 391 -54.18 -11.12 -17.40
C LYS A 391 -53.17 -10.76 -16.33
N LEU A 392 -53.64 -10.04 -15.31
CA LEU A 392 -52.83 -9.79 -14.12
C LEU A 392 -52.62 -11.09 -13.33
N ASN A 393 -51.44 -11.69 -13.45
CA ASN A 393 -51.13 -12.95 -12.77
C ASN A 393 -50.69 -12.67 -11.32
N LEU A 394 -51.63 -12.80 -10.38
CA LEU A 394 -51.44 -12.52 -8.95
C LEU A 394 -50.67 -13.61 -8.19
N LYS A 395 -49.68 -14.25 -8.83
CA LYS A 395 -48.89 -15.37 -8.27
C LYS A 395 -48.26 -15.06 -6.91
N MET A 396 -47.75 -13.84 -6.74
CA MET A 396 -47.12 -13.38 -5.49
C MET A 396 -48.09 -12.66 -4.55
N SER A 397 -49.31 -12.39 -4.99
CA SER A 397 -50.30 -11.65 -4.23
C SER A 397 -51.08 -12.54 -3.26
N GLY A 398 -50.87 -13.86 -3.28
CA GLY A 398 -51.56 -14.80 -2.38
C GLY A 398 -51.34 -14.51 -0.90
N ILE A 399 -50.16 -14.05 -0.50
CA ILE A 399 -49.87 -13.66 0.89
C ILE A 399 -50.63 -12.38 1.26
N THR A 400 -50.64 -11.39 0.35
CA THR A 400 -51.35 -10.11 0.54
C THR A 400 -52.86 -10.30 0.56
N LEU A 401 -53.40 -11.11 -0.35
CA LEU A 401 -54.81 -11.49 -0.40
C LEU A 401 -55.21 -12.31 0.82
N ASN A 402 -54.38 -13.24 1.30
CA ASN A 402 -54.62 -13.92 2.57
C ASN A 402 -54.59 -12.97 3.77
N LYS A 403 -53.72 -11.95 3.76
CA LYS A 403 -53.69 -10.90 4.79
C LYS A 403 -54.99 -10.08 4.78
N ILE A 404 -55.48 -9.69 3.60
CA ILE A 404 -56.74 -8.96 3.42
C ILE A 404 -57.92 -9.83 3.86
N TRP A 405 -57.95 -11.11 3.45
CA TRP A 405 -58.98 -12.08 3.83
C TRP A 405 -59.02 -12.34 5.33
N ARG A 406 -57.86 -12.55 5.98
CA ARG A 406 -57.76 -12.67 7.45
C ARG A 406 -58.13 -11.37 8.16
N GLY A 407 -57.91 -10.22 7.52
CA GLY A 407 -58.36 -8.91 8.01
C GLY A 407 -59.89 -8.73 7.95
N TYR A 408 -60.56 -9.42 7.03
CA TYR A 408 -62.02 -9.37 6.85
C TYR A 408 -62.82 -10.12 7.92
N SER A 409 -62.18 -10.92 8.78
CA SER A 409 -62.84 -11.55 9.93
C SER A 409 -63.12 -10.58 11.09
N ARG A 410 -62.78 -9.30 10.96
CA ARG A 410 -63.22 -8.25 11.88
C ARG A 410 -64.19 -7.33 11.13
N PRO A 411 -65.47 -7.25 11.53
CA PRO A 411 -66.42 -6.35 10.88
C PRO A 411 -65.98 -4.91 11.13
N PHE A 412 -65.36 -4.29 10.14
CA PHE A 412 -65.10 -2.87 10.12
C PHE A 412 -66.41 -2.18 9.72
N LYS A 413 -67.00 -1.39 10.62
CA LYS A 413 -68.14 -0.52 10.28
C LYS A 413 -67.67 0.48 9.23
N VAL A 414 -68.06 0.27 7.98
CA VAL A 414 -67.87 1.23 6.90
C VAL A 414 -68.88 2.35 7.12
N ASN A 415 -68.40 3.53 7.54
CA ASN A 415 -69.15 4.76 7.34
C ASN A 415 -69.20 5.03 5.84
N THR A 416 -70.41 4.97 5.29
CA THR A 416 -70.73 5.14 3.88
C THR A 416 -70.65 6.61 3.45
N GLU A 417 -69.54 7.29 3.73
CA GLU A 417 -69.30 8.65 3.24
C GLU A 417 -67.81 8.83 2.98
N ARG A 418 -67.37 8.52 1.74
CA ARG A 418 -66.23 9.13 1.05
C ARG A 418 -66.05 8.48 -0.32
N GLN A 419 -66.96 8.80 -1.23
CA GLN A 419 -66.51 9.12 -2.58
C GLN A 419 -65.88 10.50 -2.50
N GLY A 420 -64.57 10.58 -2.70
CA GLY A 420 -63.84 11.84 -2.68
C GLY A 420 -62.60 11.69 -3.54
N THR A 421 -62.68 12.28 -4.72
CA THR A 421 -61.55 12.67 -5.57
C THR A 421 -60.39 13.18 -4.69
N THR A 422 -59.16 12.72 -4.92
CA THR A 422 -57.97 13.28 -4.27
C THR A 422 -57.82 14.73 -4.70
N ASN A 423 -58.45 15.61 -3.92
CA ASN A 423 -58.44 17.03 -4.12
C ASN A 423 -57.03 17.55 -3.78
N VAL A 424 -56.38 18.24 -4.73
CA VAL A 424 -55.06 18.87 -4.55
C VAL A 424 -55.04 19.74 -3.28
N ALA A 425 -56.19 20.32 -2.91
CA ALA A 425 -56.37 21.06 -1.67
C ALA A 425 -56.12 20.23 -0.40
N GLN A 426 -56.41 18.93 -0.39
CA GLN A 426 -56.24 18.07 0.78
C GLN A 426 -54.79 17.59 0.93
N ALA A 427 -54.09 17.35 -0.18
CA ALA A 427 -52.64 17.14 -0.19
C ALA A 427 -51.89 18.43 0.21
N ALA A 428 -52.32 19.59 -0.30
CA ALA A 428 -51.78 20.89 0.11
C ALA A 428 -52.00 21.17 1.60
N LYS A 429 -53.18 20.80 2.16
CA LYS A 429 -53.46 20.91 3.60
C LYS A 429 -52.60 19.97 4.45
N GLN A 430 -52.30 18.77 3.95
CA GLN A 430 -51.37 17.84 4.60
C GLN A 430 -49.92 18.38 4.58
N HIS A 431 -49.45 18.92 3.45
CA HIS A 431 -48.14 19.57 3.37
C HIS A 431 -48.02 20.83 4.23
N LEU A 432 -49.07 21.68 4.28
CA LEU A 432 -49.12 22.83 5.18
C LEU A 432 -49.09 22.37 6.64
N SER A 433 -49.81 21.28 6.97
CA SER A 433 -49.83 20.75 8.33
C SER A 433 -48.50 20.14 8.75
N SER A 434 -47.78 19.46 7.84
CA SER A 434 -46.45 18.92 8.14
C SER A 434 -45.40 20.03 8.27
N PHE A 435 -45.44 21.03 7.38
CA PHE A 435 -44.55 22.19 7.43
C PHE A 435 -44.78 23.02 8.71
N ALA A 436 -46.04 23.29 9.07
CA ALA A 436 -46.37 24.01 10.29
C ALA A 436 -45.97 23.22 11.54
N LEU A 437 -46.17 21.90 11.57
CA LEU A 437 -45.78 21.05 12.69
C LEU A 437 -44.27 21.11 12.97
N GLU A 438 -43.43 21.15 11.94
CA GLU A 438 -41.98 21.28 12.09
C GLU A 438 -41.59 22.64 12.70
N HIS A 439 -42.24 23.73 12.29
CA HIS A 439 -41.99 25.06 12.83
C HIS A 439 -42.51 25.22 14.26
N PHE A 440 -43.67 24.63 14.60
CA PHE A 440 -44.17 24.63 15.99
C PHE A 440 -43.19 23.91 16.94
N LYS A 441 -42.61 22.79 16.52
CA LYS A 441 -41.58 22.09 17.31
C LYS A 441 -40.32 22.94 17.54
N LEU A 442 -39.97 23.81 16.58
CA LEU A 442 -38.85 24.74 16.75
C LEU A 442 -39.20 25.85 17.73
N ILE A 443 -40.42 26.40 17.67
CA ILE A 443 -40.91 27.40 18.63
C ILE A 443 -40.93 26.83 20.05
N ASP A 444 -41.44 25.61 20.24
CA ASP A 444 -41.43 24.93 21.54
C ASP A 444 -40.01 24.81 22.11
N LYS A 445 -39.02 24.59 21.24
CA LYS A 445 -37.60 24.54 21.61
C LYS A 445 -37.03 25.91 21.93
N GLU A 446 -37.36 26.94 21.18
CA GLU A 446 -36.93 28.31 21.47
C GLU A 446 -37.46 28.78 22.84
N LEU A 447 -38.69 28.38 23.19
CA LEU A 447 -39.24 28.59 24.53
C LEU A 447 -38.45 27.82 25.60
N ALA A 448 -38.09 26.55 25.33
CA ALA A 448 -37.25 25.77 26.24
C ALA A 448 -35.84 26.38 26.42
N ILE A 449 -35.27 26.95 25.36
CA ILE A 449 -33.98 27.66 25.39
C ILE A 449 -34.09 28.89 26.30
N ALA A 450 -35.10 29.73 26.09
CA ALA A 450 -35.32 30.91 26.91
C ALA A 450 -35.47 30.54 28.39
N ASN A 451 -36.25 29.51 28.71
CA ASN A 451 -36.41 29.03 30.08
C ASN A 451 -35.08 28.58 30.69
N LEU A 452 -34.27 27.77 29.98
CA LEU A 452 -32.98 27.29 30.50
C LEU A 452 -31.98 28.42 30.74
N CYS A 453 -31.93 29.42 29.84
CA CYS A 453 -31.05 30.58 29.98
C CYS A 453 -31.44 31.48 31.18
N HIS A 454 -32.73 31.51 31.55
CA HIS A 454 -33.24 32.28 32.68
C HIS A 454 -33.27 31.51 34.02
N GLU A 455 -33.25 30.18 33.99
CA GLU A 455 -33.27 29.34 35.20
C GLU A 455 -31.96 29.43 36.00
N GLN A 456 -32.06 29.79 37.29
CA GLN A 456 -30.96 29.69 38.24
C GLN A 456 -30.87 28.27 38.82
N SER A 457 -30.24 27.36 38.08
CA SER A 457 -29.93 26.02 38.62
C SER A 457 -28.72 26.05 39.56
N PRO A 458 -28.80 25.40 40.75
CA PRO A 458 -27.69 25.28 41.70
C PRO A 458 -26.65 24.21 41.31
N LEU A 459 -26.86 23.47 40.20
CA LEU A 459 -25.96 22.40 39.75
C LEU A 459 -25.34 22.75 38.39
N PRO A 460 -24.10 23.27 38.35
CA PRO A 460 -23.42 23.67 37.12
C PRO A 460 -23.29 22.55 36.07
N HIS A 461 -23.03 21.30 36.49
CA HIS A 461 -22.90 20.16 35.58
C HIS A 461 -24.16 19.91 34.72
N LYS A 462 -25.36 20.02 35.33
CA LYS A 462 -26.62 19.79 34.61
C LYS A 462 -26.86 20.86 33.56
N LYS A 463 -26.45 22.11 33.85
CA LYS A 463 -26.52 23.21 32.89
C LYS A 463 -25.61 22.98 31.70
N VAL A 464 -24.36 22.55 31.92
CA VAL A 464 -23.43 22.28 30.82
C VAL A 464 -23.96 21.18 29.90
N VAL A 465 -24.36 20.04 30.48
CA VAL A 465 -24.87 18.90 29.69
C VAL A 465 -26.19 19.24 28.99
N GLY A 466 -27.10 19.93 29.68
CA GLY A 466 -28.39 20.36 29.12
C GLY A 466 -28.23 21.34 27.96
N SER A 467 -27.41 22.38 28.14
CA SER A 467 -27.11 23.34 27.07
C SER A 467 -26.43 22.68 25.88
N ALA A 468 -25.43 21.81 26.10
CA ALA A 468 -24.74 21.10 25.02
C ALA A 468 -25.70 20.23 24.18
N ALA A 469 -26.63 19.52 24.84
CA ALA A 469 -27.64 18.71 24.18
C ALA A 469 -28.62 19.57 23.37
N LEU A 470 -29.11 20.67 23.95
CA LEU A 470 -30.01 21.60 23.26
C LEU A 470 -29.34 22.28 22.07
N ILE A 471 -28.08 22.71 22.19
CA ILE A 471 -27.30 23.28 21.08
C ILE A 471 -27.29 22.26 19.92
N SER A 472 -26.86 21.03 20.19
CA SER A 472 -26.73 19.99 19.15
C SER A 472 -28.08 19.63 18.50
N GLU A 473 -29.15 19.59 19.28
CA GLU A 473 -30.48 19.21 18.83
C GLU A 473 -31.21 20.34 18.09
N TYR A 474 -31.10 21.58 18.58
CA TYR A 474 -31.67 22.76 17.94
C TYR A 474 -30.95 23.04 16.62
N LEU A 475 -29.61 22.96 16.61
CA LEU A 475 -28.83 23.11 15.39
C LEU A 475 -29.33 22.22 14.26
N ARG A 476 -29.44 20.92 14.56
CA ARG A 476 -29.75 19.89 13.56
C ARG A 476 -31.13 20.10 12.92
N GLN A 477 -32.09 20.59 13.71
CA GLN A 477 -33.47 20.78 13.25
C GLN A 477 -33.67 22.15 12.60
N ALA A 478 -33.18 23.21 13.22
CA ALA A 478 -33.36 24.58 12.75
C ALA A 478 -32.52 24.90 11.51
N TYR A 479 -31.31 24.33 11.38
CA TYR A 479 -30.41 24.63 10.26
C TYR A 479 -31.03 24.32 8.90
N ARG A 480 -31.81 23.23 8.79
CA ARG A 480 -32.52 22.87 7.55
C ARG A 480 -33.79 23.68 7.35
N ALA A 481 -34.54 23.92 8.43
CA ALA A 481 -35.81 24.64 8.36
C ALA A 481 -35.61 26.11 7.98
N TYR A 482 -34.50 26.72 8.39
CA TYR A 482 -34.17 28.13 8.13
C TYR A 482 -33.25 28.32 6.92
N ASP A 483 -33.05 27.29 6.10
CA ASP A 483 -32.19 27.42 4.93
C ASP A 483 -32.77 28.44 3.92
N GLY A 484 -31.92 29.33 3.41
CA GLY A 484 -32.33 30.41 2.52
C GLY A 484 -33.01 31.62 3.17
N ILE A 485 -33.18 31.67 4.50
CA ILE A 485 -33.79 32.81 5.22
C ILE A 485 -32.78 33.42 6.22
N PRO A 486 -32.06 34.50 5.83
CA PRO A 486 -31.00 35.10 6.65
C PRO A 486 -31.43 35.57 8.04
N GLU A 487 -32.65 36.09 8.20
CA GLU A 487 -33.18 36.61 9.47
C GLU A 487 -33.43 35.47 10.48
N LEU A 488 -34.00 34.35 10.01
CA LEU A 488 -34.21 33.17 10.87
C LEU A 488 -32.90 32.47 11.21
N LYS A 489 -31.91 32.46 10.29
CA LYS A 489 -30.54 32.02 10.61
C LYS A 489 -29.88 32.92 11.65
N SER A 490 -30.13 34.23 11.59
CA SER A 490 -29.60 35.18 12.57
C SER A 490 -30.20 34.94 13.97
N SER A 491 -31.52 34.68 14.04
CA SER A 491 -32.20 34.27 15.28
C SER A 491 -31.67 32.94 15.83
N LEU A 492 -31.47 31.94 14.96
CA LEU A 492 -30.86 30.66 15.31
C LEU A 492 -29.49 30.84 15.97
N ILE A 493 -28.59 31.62 15.34
CA ILE A 493 -27.25 31.88 15.89
C ILE A 493 -27.36 32.60 17.23
N LEU A 494 -28.25 33.59 17.36
CA LEU A 494 -28.45 34.31 18.62
C LEU A 494 -28.90 33.38 19.77
N ASN A 495 -29.85 32.47 19.49
CA ASN A 495 -30.31 31.46 20.46
C ASN A 495 -29.21 30.47 20.85
N ILE A 496 -28.38 30.04 19.89
CA ILE A 496 -27.23 29.17 20.16
C ILE A 496 -26.20 29.89 21.04
N MET A 497 -25.92 31.16 20.77
CA MET A 497 -24.95 31.92 21.55
C MET A 497 -25.44 32.19 22.98
N ASP A 498 -26.74 32.41 23.19
CA ASP A 498 -27.32 32.49 24.54
C ASP A 498 -27.16 31.17 25.31
N LEU A 499 -27.41 30.03 24.66
CA LEU A 499 -27.15 28.71 25.25
C LEU A 499 -25.67 28.50 25.56
N TRP A 500 -24.79 28.91 24.63
CA TRP A 500 -23.35 28.77 24.78
C TRP A 500 -22.81 29.63 25.92
N VAL A 501 -23.24 30.89 26.05
CA VAL A 501 -22.87 31.75 27.20
C VAL A 501 -23.34 31.15 28.52
N THR A 502 -24.55 30.60 28.55
CA THR A 502 -25.08 29.91 29.75
C THR A 502 -24.24 28.68 30.09
N MET A 503 -23.81 27.94 29.07
CA MET A 503 -22.93 26.78 29.19
C MET A 503 -21.52 27.17 29.67
N ASP A 504 -20.91 28.19 29.07
CA ASP A 504 -19.55 28.67 29.39
C ASP A 504 -19.47 29.21 30.82
N LYS A 505 -20.46 29.99 31.28
CA LYS A 505 -20.54 30.44 32.68
C LYS A 505 -20.55 29.26 33.66
N ALA A 506 -21.34 28.22 33.35
CA ALA A 506 -21.42 27.02 34.17
C ALA A 506 -20.13 26.19 34.10
N ALA A 507 -19.50 26.07 32.93
CA ALA A 507 -18.25 25.36 32.74
C ALA A 507 -17.08 26.05 33.47
N CYS A 508 -16.99 27.39 33.41
CA CYS A 508 -15.97 28.17 34.11
C CYS A 508 -16.13 28.14 35.63
N ALA A 509 -17.37 28.05 36.12
CA ALA A 509 -17.62 27.84 37.54
C ALA A 509 -17.16 26.46 38.03
N MET A 510 -17.15 25.44 37.15
CA MET A 510 -16.65 24.10 37.47
C MET A 510 -15.15 23.95 37.27
N TYR A 511 -14.62 24.57 36.21
CA TYR A 511 -13.22 24.50 35.80
C TYR A 511 -12.67 25.92 35.67
N PRO A 512 -12.20 26.53 36.77
CA PRO A 512 -11.72 27.91 36.77
C PRO A 512 -10.61 28.17 35.73
N LEU A 513 -9.76 27.16 35.48
CA LEU A 513 -8.71 27.19 34.47
C LEU A 513 -9.23 27.53 33.06
N LEU A 514 -10.46 27.11 32.72
CA LEU A 514 -11.09 27.45 31.43
C LEU A 514 -11.25 28.98 31.27
N GLY A 515 -11.30 29.71 32.37
CA GLY A 515 -11.39 31.16 32.36
C GLY A 515 -10.14 31.90 31.90
N GLU A 516 -9.01 31.22 31.86
CA GLU A 516 -7.72 31.80 31.47
C GLU A 516 -7.41 31.60 29.97
N PHE A 517 -8.25 30.87 29.25
CA PHE A 517 -8.09 30.55 27.83
C PHE A 517 -9.12 31.27 26.97
N HIS A 518 -8.72 31.62 25.75
CA HIS A 518 -9.58 32.35 24.82
C HIS A 518 -10.83 31.52 24.48
N PRO A 519 -12.05 32.08 24.53
CA PRO A 519 -13.32 31.36 24.32
C PRO A 519 -13.60 30.92 22.87
N ALA A 520 -12.59 30.94 21.99
CA ALA A 520 -12.64 30.78 20.53
C ALA A 520 -13.53 31.78 19.74
N PHE A 521 -14.52 32.42 20.35
CA PHE A 521 -15.39 33.43 19.72
C PHE A 521 -14.90 34.84 19.97
N ARG A 522 -15.06 35.72 18.97
CA ARG A 522 -14.85 37.17 19.12
C ARG A 522 -16.17 37.92 19.02
N PRO A 523 -16.38 39.01 19.78
CA PRO A 523 -17.62 39.79 19.75
C PRO A 523 -18.02 40.24 18.34
N GLU A 524 -17.04 40.58 17.50
CA GLU A 524 -17.23 41.11 16.14
C GLU A 524 -17.77 40.04 15.17
N MET A 525 -17.63 38.74 15.50
CA MET A 525 -18.18 37.65 14.68
C MET A 525 -19.71 37.69 14.61
N LEU A 526 -20.36 38.37 15.56
CA LEU A 526 -21.81 38.45 15.68
C LEU A 526 -22.40 39.76 15.10
N ASP A 527 -21.56 40.68 14.60
CA ASP A 527 -22.01 41.96 14.02
C ASP A 527 -22.77 41.79 12.69
N VAL A 528 -22.64 40.62 12.06
CA VAL A 528 -23.28 40.29 10.79
C VAL A 528 -24.73 39.79 10.93
N LEU A 529 -25.25 39.68 12.17
CA LEU A 529 -26.59 39.16 12.43
C LEU A 529 -27.68 40.16 12.03
N LEU A 530 -28.66 39.70 11.26
CA LEU A 530 -29.81 40.48 10.83
C LEU A 530 -30.93 40.39 11.88
N LEU A 531 -30.95 41.34 12.81
CA LEU A 531 -31.90 41.38 13.92
C LEU A 531 -32.98 42.45 13.67
N SER A 532 -34.25 42.04 13.74
CA SER A 532 -35.41 42.91 13.47
C SER A 532 -36.03 43.54 14.72
N THR A 533 -35.71 43.02 15.91
CA THR A 533 -36.26 43.49 17.18
C THR A 533 -35.21 44.16 18.06
N PHE A 534 -35.62 45.18 18.81
CA PHE A 534 -34.73 45.85 19.77
C PHE A 534 -34.31 44.93 20.92
N ASP A 535 -35.16 43.99 21.32
CA ASP A 535 -34.84 43.05 22.38
C ASP A 535 -33.77 42.02 21.95
N ASP A 536 -33.77 41.58 20.69
CA ASP A 536 -32.70 40.76 20.15
C ASP A 536 -31.38 41.53 20.06
N MET A 537 -31.40 42.82 19.70
CA MET A 537 -30.21 43.67 19.73
C MET A 537 -29.63 43.81 21.15
N LYS A 538 -30.48 43.91 22.18
CA LYS A 538 -30.04 43.89 23.58
C LYS A 538 -29.45 42.55 23.99
N ARG A 539 -30.03 41.44 23.53
CA ARG A 539 -29.49 40.09 23.79
C ARG A 539 -28.10 39.96 23.17
N LEU A 540 -27.95 40.36 21.91
CA LEU A 540 -26.65 40.39 21.22
C LEU A 540 -25.63 41.24 21.99
N GLN A 541 -25.99 42.45 22.42
CA GLN A 541 -25.10 43.30 23.21
C GLN A 541 -24.62 42.62 24.50
N LYS A 542 -25.51 41.92 25.22
CA LYS A 542 -25.14 41.17 26.43
C LYS A 542 -24.15 40.04 26.13
N ILE A 543 -24.32 39.33 25.02
CA ILE A 543 -23.40 38.27 24.58
C ILE A 543 -22.05 38.88 24.22
N GLN A 544 -22.03 39.99 23.48
CA GLN A 544 -20.79 40.68 23.08
C GLN A 544 -20.01 41.19 24.29
N VAL A 545 -20.68 41.83 25.25
CA VAL A 545 -20.06 42.27 26.51
C VAL A 545 -19.48 41.08 27.27
N TYR A 546 -20.23 39.98 27.36
CA TYR A 546 -19.73 38.77 27.99
C TYR A 546 -18.45 38.25 27.32
N LEU A 547 -18.43 38.15 25.98
CA LEU A 547 -17.24 37.71 25.25
C LEU A 547 -16.05 38.66 25.46
N GLN A 548 -16.28 39.98 25.47
CA GLN A 548 -15.24 40.98 25.77
C GLN A 548 -14.66 40.78 27.18
N ASP A 549 -15.52 40.64 28.18
CA ASP A 549 -15.11 40.41 29.58
C ASP A 549 -14.33 39.10 29.73
N ARG A 550 -14.76 38.03 29.04
CA ARG A 550 -14.06 36.74 29.03
C ARG A 550 -12.69 36.83 28.39
N ILE A 551 -12.55 37.50 27.25
CA ILE A 551 -11.26 37.71 26.58
C ILE A 551 -10.34 38.59 27.45
N ALA A 552 -10.87 39.64 28.08
CA ALA A 552 -10.10 40.50 28.98
C ALA A 552 -9.59 39.72 30.20
N ALA A 553 -10.35 38.74 30.71
CA ALA A 553 -9.94 37.87 31.80
C ALA A 553 -8.78 36.91 31.42
N CYS A 554 -8.53 36.65 30.14
CA CYS A 554 -7.44 35.78 29.67
C CYS A 554 -6.03 36.41 29.77
N GLN A 555 -5.88 37.59 30.36
CA GLN A 555 -4.58 38.27 30.61
C GLN A 555 -3.68 38.41 29.35
N GLY A 556 -4.29 38.55 28.17
CA GLY A 556 -3.56 38.69 26.90
C GLY A 556 -3.13 37.36 26.25
N SER A 557 -3.50 36.21 26.81
CA SER A 557 -3.36 34.91 26.14
C SER A 557 -4.30 34.84 24.93
N THR A 558 -3.75 34.51 23.76
CA THR A 558 -4.53 34.22 22.55
C THR A 558 -4.83 32.74 22.40
N THR A 559 -4.35 31.91 23.31
CA THR A 559 -4.41 30.45 23.19
C THR A 559 -5.80 29.93 23.55
N SER A 560 -6.35 29.09 22.68
CA SER A 560 -7.64 28.41 22.88
C SER A 560 -7.45 26.99 23.42
N ILE A 561 -8.54 26.36 23.86
CA ILE A 561 -8.54 24.95 24.28
C ILE A 561 -8.46 23.96 23.10
N PHE A 562 -8.50 24.47 21.86
CA PHE A 562 -8.43 23.70 20.62
C PHE A 562 -7.08 23.88 19.90
N ASP A 563 -6.15 24.64 20.48
CA ASP A 563 -4.83 24.85 19.90
C ASP A 563 -3.92 23.64 20.17
N ASP A 564 -2.99 23.40 19.24
CA ASP A 564 -2.03 22.28 19.32
C ASP A 564 -1.31 22.18 20.67
N PRO A 565 -1.05 20.95 21.15
CA PRO A 565 -0.41 20.73 22.44
C PRO A 565 1.04 21.22 22.42
N VAL A 566 1.26 22.34 23.08
CA VAL A 566 2.58 22.92 23.36
C VAL A 566 2.71 23.27 24.84
N ARG A 567 3.88 23.74 25.27
CA ARG A 567 4.06 24.28 26.63
C ARG A 567 3.03 25.39 26.88
N GLY A 568 2.24 25.24 27.95
CA GLY A 568 1.20 26.20 28.32
C GLY A 568 -0.16 26.00 27.64
N SER A 569 -0.29 24.99 26.76
CA SER A 569 -1.59 24.58 26.21
C SER A 569 -2.56 24.13 27.29
N PHE A 570 -3.85 24.11 26.96
CA PHE A 570 -4.90 23.76 27.92
C PHE A 570 -4.71 22.37 28.53
N GLY A 571 -4.47 21.35 27.70
CA GLY A 571 -4.26 19.97 28.20
C GLY A 571 -3.04 19.85 29.13
N HIS A 572 -1.95 20.56 28.80
CA HIS A 572 -0.77 20.63 29.66
C HIS A 572 -1.07 21.30 31.01
N ARG A 573 -1.74 22.45 31.00
CA ARG A 573 -2.08 23.18 32.23
C ARG A 573 -3.13 22.46 33.06
N PHE A 574 -4.09 21.80 32.43
CA PHE A 574 -5.09 21.01 33.15
C PHE A 574 -4.45 19.85 33.90
N TYR A 575 -3.44 19.21 33.31
CA TYR A 575 -2.68 18.17 33.98
C TYR A 575 -1.96 18.68 35.25
N ASP A 576 -1.34 19.87 35.20
CA ASP A 576 -0.54 20.41 36.31
C ASP A 576 -1.39 21.16 37.36
N ASP A 577 -2.39 21.93 36.92
CA ASP A 577 -3.07 22.94 37.74
C ASP A 577 -4.48 22.50 38.22
N SER A 578 -5.01 21.35 37.77
CA SER A 578 -6.37 20.91 38.12
C SER A 578 -6.44 20.04 39.36
N ASP A 579 -7.65 19.95 39.95
CA ASP A 579 -7.95 19.03 41.05
C ASP A 579 -7.73 17.55 40.68
N MET A 580 -7.70 17.22 39.39
CA MET A 580 -7.45 15.86 38.87
C MET A 580 -5.96 15.59 38.59
N SER A 581 -5.06 16.51 38.93
CA SER A 581 -3.62 16.36 38.69
C SER A 581 -3.06 15.07 39.31
N GLY A 582 -3.54 14.68 40.50
CA GLY A 582 -3.14 13.42 41.15
C GLY A 582 -3.47 12.19 40.31
N GLU A 583 -4.74 12.05 39.89
CA GLU A 583 -5.19 10.93 39.06
C GLU A 583 -4.47 10.88 37.70
N MET A 584 -4.16 12.05 37.11
CA MET A 584 -3.42 12.13 35.85
C MET A 584 -1.94 11.79 36.01
N ASN A 585 -1.31 12.16 37.13
CA ASN A 585 0.05 11.72 37.46
C ASN A 585 0.10 10.20 37.67
N ASP A 586 -0.83 9.63 38.43
CA ASP A 586 -0.92 8.18 38.65
C ASP A 586 -1.08 7.41 37.33
N LEU A 587 -1.90 7.92 36.40
CA LEU A 587 -2.05 7.33 35.08
C LEU A 587 -0.77 7.44 34.25
N HIS A 588 -0.11 8.60 34.27
CA HIS A 588 1.14 8.81 33.56
C HIS A 588 2.22 7.83 34.04
N GLU A 589 2.40 7.71 35.37
CA GLU A 589 3.34 6.75 35.96
C GLU A 589 2.99 5.30 35.61
N SER A 590 1.70 4.94 35.61
CA SER A 590 1.22 3.61 35.21
C SER A 590 1.55 3.29 33.74
N ILE A 591 1.40 4.26 32.84
CA ILE A 591 1.76 4.11 31.42
C ILE A 591 3.27 3.93 31.28
N GLU A 592 4.08 4.75 31.97
CA GLU A 592 5.54 4.68 31.93
C GLU A 592 6.09 3.37 32.51
N ALA A 593 5.53 2.90 33.63
CA ALA A 593 5.88 1.62 34.24
C ALA A 593 5.56 0.45 33.29
N TRP A 594 4.38 0.49 32.66
CA TRP A 594 4.01 -0.51 31.65
C TRP A 594 4.92 -0.45 30.42
N ALA A 595 5.25 0.76 29.94
CA ALA A 595 6.15 0.97 28.81
C ALA A 595 7.56 0.43 29.09
N THR A 596 8.06 0.65 30.30
CA THR A 596 9.36 0.12 30.79
C THR A 596 9.34 -1.39 30.83
N HIS A 597 8.34 -2.01 31.46
CA HIS A 597 8.20 -3.46 31.51
C HIS A 597 8.12 -4.09 30.10
N LEU A 598 7.38 -3.46 29.18
CA LEU A 598 7.27 -3.94 27.80
C LEU A 598 8.61 -3.83 27.06
N ARG A 599 9.36 -2.74 27.25
CA ARG A 599 10.70 -2.57 26.69
C ARG A 599 11.66 -3.66 27.19
N ASP A 600 11.68 -3.91 28.48
CA ASP A 600 12.57 -4.92 29.09
C ASP A 600 12.22 -6.34 28.61
N SER A 601 10.92 -6.63 28.47
CA SER A 601 10.44 -7.89 27.88
C SER A 601 10.88 -8.04 26.42
N LYS A 602 10.79 -6.95 25.64
CA LYS A 602 11.25 -6.92 24.24
C LYS A 602 12.77 -7.05 24.11
N GLU A 603 13.53 -6.46 25.02
CA GLU A 603 14.98 -6.62 25.06
C GLU A 603 15.38 -8.07 25.37
N LYS A 604 14.68 -8.73 26.30
CA LYS A 604 14.86 -10.16 26.58
C LYS A 604 14.50 -11.03 25.36
N GLU A 605 13.36 -10.76 24.71
CA GLU A 605 12.95 -11.44 23.48
C GLU A 605 14.01 -11.27 22.38
N TRP A 606 14.55 -10.06 22.22
CA TRP A 606 15.61 -9.76 21.26
C TRP A 606 16.91 -10.53 21.55
N LYS A 607 17.35 -10.58 22.81
CA LYS A 607 18.54 -11.37 23.22
C LYS A 607 18.36 -12.86 22.90
N THR A 608 17.23 -13.46 23.31
CA THR A 608 16.94 -14.88 23.05
C THR A 608 16.90 -15.20 21.56
N LYS A 609 16.25 -14.34 20.75
CA LYS A 609 16.18 -14.54 19.29
C LYS A 609 17.52 -14.34 18.60
N SER A 610 18.34 -13.41 19.10
CA SER A 610 19.71 -13.21 18.61
C SER A 610 20.62 -14.41 18.91
N GLU A 611 20.48 -15.02 20.08
CA GLU A 611 21.17 -16.26 20.45
C GLU A 611 20.72 -17.45 19.59
N GLU A 612 19.40 -17.61 19.38
CA GLU A 612 18.86 -18.64 18.50
C GLU A 612 19.37 -18.46 17.06
N TYR A 613 19.38 -17.22 16.57
CA TYR A 613 19.90 -16.88 15.25
C TYR A 613 21.37 -17.28 15.12
N SER A 614 22.21 -16.91 16.09
CA SER A 614 23.64 -17.22 16.11
C SER A 614 23.89 -18.74 16.12
N ARG A 615 23.14 -19.49 16.95
CA ARG A 615 23.22 -20.94 17.03
C ARG A 615 22.83 -21.62 15.72
N LEU A 616 21.70 -21.22 15.12
CA LEU A 616 21.24 -21.78 13.85
C LEU A 616 22.21 -21.44 12.71
N SER A 617 22.73 -20.20 12.67
CA SER A 617 23.72 -19.77 11.67
C SER A 617 24.97 -20.65 11.71
N LYS A 618 25.53 -20.90 12.90
CA LYS A 618 26.68 -21.79 13.08
C LYS A 618 26.42 -23.21 12.55
N VAL A 619 25.28 -23.81 12.88
CA VAL A 619 24.92 -25.16 12.38
C VAL A 619 24.72 -25.16 10.85
N ILE A 620 24.21 -24.07 10.28
CA ILE A 620 24.05 -23.92 8.83
C ILE A 620 25.42 -23.83 8.13
N ASP A 621 26.40 -23.17 8.75
CA ASP A 621 27.76 -23.03 8.22
C ASP A 621 28.56 -24.35 8.29
N GLU A 622 28.34 -25.13 9.34
CA GLU A 622 28.96 -26.45 9.54
C GLU A 622 28.32 -27.56 8.68
N SER A 623 27.13 -27.32 8.10
CA SER A 623 26.41 -28.31 7.30
C SER A 623 26.57 -28.10 5.79
N THR A 624 26.42 -29.18 5.02
CA THR A 624 26.40 -29.15 3.55
C THR A 624 25.04 -29.58 3.03
N CYS A 625 24.66 -29.07 1.84
CA CYS A 625 23.47 -29.55 1.16
C CYS A 625 23.71 -30.97 0.64
N VAL A 626 22.65 -31.79 0.66
CA VAL A 626 22.69 -33.18 0.19
C VAL A 626 22.21 -33.19 -1.26
N TYR A 627 23.02 -33.77 -2.13
CA TYR A 627 22.70 -33.94 -3.55
C TYR A 627 22.57 -35.43 -3.84
N MET A 628 21.47 -35.81 -4.49
CA MET A 628 21.19 -37.16 -4.96
C MET A 628 21.55 -37.28 -6.44
N VAL A 629 22.05 -38.44 -6.84
CA VAL A 629 22.30 -38.78 -8.24
C VAL A 629 21.16 -39.70 -8.69
N ASP A 630 20.67 -39.50 -9.91
CA ASP A 630 19.66 -40.38 -10.49
C ASP A 630 20.35 -41.69 -10.93
N GLU A 631 20.05 -42.80 -10.25
CA GLU A 631 20.66 -44.11 -10.55
C GLU A 631 20.27 -44.63 -11.94
N ASP A 632 19.09 -44.24 -12.44
CA ASP A 632 18.60 -44.66 -13.76
C ASP A 632 19.23 -43.83 -14.91
N ASN A 633 19.83 -42.68 -14.59
CA ASN A 633 20.47 -41.83 -15.59
C ASN A 633 21.70 -41.08 -15.03
N PRO A 634 22.86 -41.76 -14.94
CA PRO A 634 24.10 -41.22 -14.36
C PRO A 634 24.65 -39.97 -15.06
N HIS A 635 24.15 -39.64 -16.25
CA HIS A 635 24.55 -38.45 -17.00
C HIS A 635 23.77 -37.19 -16.61
N LEU A 636 22.73 -37.30 -15.77
CA LEU A 636 22.03 -36.15 -15.22
C LEU A 636 22.85 -35.52 -14.07
N PRO A 637 22.92 -34.18 -13.99
CA PRO A 637 23.55 -33.51 -12.86
C PRO A 637 22.89 -33.93 -11.53
N PRO A 638 23.65 -34.07 -10.43
CA PRO A 638 23.10 -34.37 -9.12
C PRO A 638 22.03 -33.34 -8.74
N TYR A 639 20.86 -33.79 -8.31
CA TYR A 639 19.76 -32.94 -7.90
C TYR A 639 19.73 -32.80 -6.38
N HIS A 640 19.34 -31.61 -5.91
CA HIS A 640 19.31 -31.29 -4.50
C HIS A 640 18.16 -32.03 -3.78
N ASP A 641 18.42 -32.58 -2.60
CA ASP A 641 17.42 -33.26 -1.77
C ASP A 641 16.29 -32.31 -1.34
N ARG A 642 15.03 -32.73 -1.55
CA ARG A 642 13.86 -31.93 -1.17
C ARG A 642 13.76 -31.75 0.35
N ASP A 643 14.26 -32.71 1.12
CA ASP A 643 14.21 -32.73 2.58
C ASP A 643 15.55 -32.33 3.23
N CYS A 644 16.41 -31.62 2.49
CA CYS A 644 17.70 -31.20 2.98
C CYS A 644 17.61 -30.42 4.31
N ARG A 645 18.27 -30.96 5.34
CA ARG A 645 18.35 -30.37 6.68
C ARG A 645 18.89 -28.95 6.68
N ARG A 646 19.92 -28.65 5.86
CA ARG A 646 20.50 -27.30 5.75
C ARG A 646 19.48 -26.30 5.21
N CYS A 647 18.74 -26.64 4.15
CA CYS A 647 17.65 -25.82 3.62
C CYS A 647 16.51 -25.62 4.64
N TYR A 648 16.19 -26.65 5.42
CA TYR A 648 15.20 -26.53 6.49
C TYR A 648 15.63 -25.53 7.56
N LEU A 649 16.86 -25.64 8.07
CA LEU A 649 17.41 -24.71 9.06
C LEU A 649 17.47 -23.27 8.53
N LYS A 650 17.83 -23.08 7.25
CA LYS A 650 17.79 -21.76 6.60
C LYS A 650 16.37 -21.17 6.56
N ARG A 651 15.36 -21.98 6.26
CA ARG A 651 13.94 -21.56 6.33
C ARG A 651 13.50 -21.21 7.75
N GLN A 652 13.98 -21.94 8.75
CA GLN A 652 13.73 -21.64 10.16
C GLN A 652 14.36 -20.30 10.56
N LEU A 653 15.62 -20.07 10.19
CA LEU A 653 16.33 -18.81 10.44
C LEU A 653 15.57 -17.60 9.87
N LYS A 654 15.05 -17.71 8.64
CA LYS A 654 14.25 -16.66 7.99
C LYS A 654 12.90 -16.36 8.67
N ARG A 655 12.37 -17.30 9.47
CA ARG A 655 11.11 -17.12 10.21
C ARG A 655 11.32 -16.39 11.55
N ILE A 656 12.55 -16.29 12.02
CA ILE A 656 12.86 -15.52 13.22
C ILE A 656 12.58 -14.05 12.91
N SER A 657 11.59 -13.49 13.59
CA SER A 657 11.16 -12.10 13.45
C SER A 657 10.80 -11.55 14.83
N ILE A 658 10.99 -10.26 15.04
CA ILE A 658 10.61 -9.56 16.26
C ILE A 658 9.78 -8.33 15.89
N GLN A 659 8.68 -8.12 16.60
CA GLN A 659 7.87 -6.91 16.41
C GLN A 659 8.57 -5.71 17.02
N ALA A 660 8.54 -4.58 16.32
CA ALA A 660 9.10 -3.33 16.80
C ALA A 660 8.38 -2.88 18.10
N TYR A 661 9.17 -2.36 19.04
CA TYR A 661 8.67 -1.65 20.19
C TYR A 661 8.55 -0.17 19.85
N GLU A 662 7.40 0.42 20.19
CA GLU A 662 7.13 1.86 20.09
C GLU A 662 6.71 2.32 21.48
N HIS A 663 7.33 3.40 21.95
CA HIS A 663 7.00 3.98 23.25
C HIS A 663 5.61 4.64 23.18
N PRO A 664 4.72 4.43 24.17
CA PRO A 664 3.31 4.80 24.04
C PRO A 664 3.05 6.31 24.10
N LEU A 665 3.90 7.09 24.78
CA LEU A 665 3.76 8.53 24.92
C LEU A 665 4.76 9.30 24.02
N PRO A 666 4.45 10.54 23.65
CA PRO A 666 5.40 11.44 22.98
C PRO A 666 6.65 11.68 23.82
N SER A 667 7.80 11.92 23.17
CA SER A 667 9.05 12.26 23.87
C SER A 667 9.07 13.67 24.46
N ASP A 668 8.23 14.57 23.95
CA ASP A 668 8.04 15.91 24.54
C ASP A 668 7.15 15.78 25.79
N PRO A 669 7.65 16.16 26.98
CA PRO A 669 6.91 16.03 28.23
C PRO A 669 5.62 16.86 28.26
N HIS A 670 5.56 18.00 27.56
CA HIS A 670 4.36 18.83 27.53
C HIS A 670 3.27 18.20 26.68
N VAL A 671 3.64 17.60 25.54
CA VAL A 671 2.72 16.88 24.67
C VAL A 671 2.25 15.59 25.35
N ALA A 672 3.13 14.88 26.05
CA ALA A 672 2.76 13.68 26.82
C ALA A 672 1.70 13.98 27.88
N LYS A 673 1.86 15.07 28.64
CA LYS A 673 0.84 15.52 29.62
C LYS A 673 -0.51 15.83 28.95
N ALA A 674 -0.49 16.49 27.78
CA ALA A 674 -1.72 16.76 27.04
C ALA A 674 -2.40 15.46 26.53
N VAL A 675 -1.64 14.45 26.12
CA VAL A 675 -2.18 13.12 25.77
C VAL A 675 -2.83 12.45 26.97
N VAL A 676 -2.21 12.51 28.15
CA VAL A 676 -2.80 11.96 29.38
C VAL A 676 -4.11 12.67 29.74
N PHE A 677 -4.14 14.01 29.60
CA PHE A 677 -5.38 14.78 29.72
C PHE A 677 -6.47 14.29 28.76
N GLU A 678 -6.15 14.02 27.49
CA GLU A 678 -7.13 13.48 26.54
C GLU A 678 -7.65 12.09 26.93
N LEU A 679 -6.82 11.24 27.52
CA LEU A 679 -7.26 9.91 28.00
C LEU A 679 -8.21 10.00 29.20
N LEU A 680 -7.99 10.97 30.10
CA LEU A 680 -8.78 11.16 31.33
C LEU A 680 -9.74 12.36 31.31
N CYS A 681 -9.96 12.97 30.14
CA CYS A 681 -10.80 14.16 30.02
C CYS A 681 -12.18 13.94 30.68
N PRO A 682 -12.62 14.83 31.59
CA PRO A 682 -13.91 14.70 32.27
C PRO A 682 -15.08 14.80 31.30
N GLN A 683 -16.14 14.01 31.52
CA GLN A 683 -17.30 13.97 30.62
C GLN A 683 -17.96 15.34 30.42
N THR A 684 -18.06 16.17 31.47
CA THR A 684 -18.66 17.51 31.36
C THR A 684 -17.82 18.44 30.51
N LEU A 685 -16.49 18.38 30.64
CA LEU A 685 -15.56 19.18 29.84
C LEU A 685 -15.53 18.71 28.39
N ALA A 686 -15.59 17.40 28.15
CA ALA A 686 -15.75 16.82 26.82
C ALA A 686 -17.03 17.32 26.13
N LYS A 687 -18.18 17.35 26.83
CA LYS A 687 -19.44 17.90 26.26
C LYS A 687 -19.36 19.39 25.97
N TYR A 688 -18.68 20.16 26.81
CA TYR A 688 -18.42 21.58 26.55
C TYR A 688 -17.58 21.78 25.28
N ARG A 689 -16.48 21.02 25.12
CA ARG A 689 -15.61 21.06 23.94
C ARG A 689 -16.35 20.68 22.67
N ASP A 690 -17.10 19.57 22.69
CA ASP A 690 -17.90 19.09 21.56
C ASP A 690 -18.95 20.12 21.10
N ALA A 691 -19.69 20.71 22.05
CA ALA A 691 -20.70 21.72 21.76
C ALA A 691 -20.06 23.00 21.22
N THR A 692 -18.96 23.46 21.81
CA THR A 692 -18.23 24.65 21.35
C THR A 692 -17.67 24.46 19.95
N TRP A 693 -17.05 23.30 19.67
CA TRP A 693 -16.57 22.94 18.34
C TRP A 693 -17.68 22.89 17.30
N THR A 694 -18.83 22.31 17.67
CA THR A 694 -20.03 22.28 16.83
C THR A 694 -20.48 23.69 16.45
N VAL A 695 -20.49 24.64 17.39
CA VAL A 695 -20.83 26.04 17.11
C VAL A 695 -19.77 26.69 16.21
N MET A 696 -18.47 26.46 16.46
CA MET A 696 -17.38 27.01 15.64
C MET A 696 -17.46 26.53 14.18
N SER A 697 -17.76 25.25 13.94
CA SER A 697 -17.86 24.65 12.61
C SER A 697 -18.91 25.29 11.69
N ILE A 698 -19.83 26.08 12.24
CA ILE A 698 -20.85 26.80 11.48
C ILE A 698 -20.33 28.17 11.03
N ALA A 699 -19.46 28.77 11.85
CA ALA A 699 -18.90 30.09 11.63
C ALA A 699 -17.64 30.05 10.74
N LEU A 700 -16.95 28.91 10.70
CA LEU A 700 -15.72 28.73 9.92
C LEU A 700 -16.01 27.94 8.63
N PRO A 701 -15.47 28.38 7.47
CA PRO A 701 -15.50 27.54 6.27
C PRO A 701 -14.74 26.23 6.55
N ALA A 702 -15.25 25.11 6.04
CA ALA A 702 -14.55 23.84 6.14
C ALA A 702 -13.23 23.94 5.36
N GLU A 703 -12.11 24.04 6.08
CA GLU A 703 -10.78 23.93 5.47
C GLU A 703 -10.53 22.47 5.09
N GLU A 704 -9.88 22.23 3.94
CA GLU A 704 -9.40 20.91 3.56
C GLU A 704 -8.21 20.51 4.46
N GLY A 705 -8.52 20.00 5.66
CA GLY A 705 -7.55 19.45 6.59
C GLY A 705 -7.00 18.09 6.15
N VAL A 706 -5.85 17.70 6.72
CA VAL A 706 -5.27 16.35 6.51
C VAL A 706 -6.05 15.34 7.34
N ASP A 707 -6.55 14.27 6.71
CA ASP A 707 -7.23 13.19 7.43
C ASP A 707 -6.34 12.59 8.54
N PRO A 708 -6.82 12.57 9.81
CA PRO A 708 -6.05 12.03 10.92
C PRO A 708 -5.76 10.54 10.70
N LYS A 709 -4.54 10.11 11.04
CA LYS A 709 -4.10 8.71 10.88
C LYS A 709 -4.38 7.86 12.11
N CYS A 710 -4.37 8.46 13.29
CA CYS A 710 -4.62 7.78 14.54
C CYS A 710 -5.12 8.77 15.59
N TRP A 711 -6.20 8.44 16.28
CA TRP A 711 -6.67 9.19 17.44
C TRP A 711 -5.96 8.68 18.70
N ALA A 712 -5.74 9.57 19.68
CA ALA A 712 -5.05 9.19 20.93
C ALA A 712 -5.76 8.02 21.67
N ARG A 713 -7.10 8.04 21.70
CA ARG A 713 -7.93 6.99 22.34
C ARG A 713 -8.07 5.71 21.52
N ASP A 714 -7.89 5.78 20.20
CA ASP A 714 -7.92 4.62 19.31
C ASP A 714 -6.53 3.95 19.20
N TYR A 715 -5.49 4.57 19.75
CA TYR A 715 -4.15 4.00 19.74
C TYR A 715 -4.10 2.78 20.66
N GLN A 716 -3.84 1.60 20.08
CA GLN A 716 -3.95 0.30 20.77
C GLN A 716 -3.17 0.20 22.08
N GLN A 717 -2.06 0.91 22.24
CA GLN A 717 -1.28 0.88 23.49
C GLN A 717 -1.94 1.70 24.62
N LEU A 718 -2.65 2.77 24.25
CA LEU A 718 -3.30 3.72 25.16
C LEU A 718 -4.79 3.45 25.38
N GLN A 719 -5.44 2.68 24.49
CA GLN A 719 -6.89 2.42 24.54
C GLN A 719 -7.38 1.88 25.89
N LYS A 720 -6.57 1.02 26.55
CA LYS A 720 -6.90 0.44 27.86
C LYS A 720 -6.86 1.44 29.03
N TYR A 721 -6.27 2.62 28.80
CA TYR A 721 -6.11 3.69 29.78
C TYR A 721 -7.12 4.84 29.57
N ALA A 722 -7.85 4.84 28.45
CA ALA A 722 -8.87 5.84 28.18
C ALA A 722 -10.10 5.61 29.08
N ASN A 723 -10.66 6.69 29.62
CA ASN A 723 -11.90 6.64 30.39
C ASN A 723 -13.14 6.50 29.48
N ASP A 724 -14.32 6.24 30.08
CA ASP A 724 -15.58 6.05 29.35
C ASP A 724 -16.22 7.33 28.80
N SER A 725 -15.51 8.46 28.82
CA SER A 725 -16.08 9.72 28.36
C SER A 725 -16.30 9.72 26.83
N SER A 726 -17.47 10.17 26.40
CA SER A 726 -17.81 10.37 24.99
C SER A 726 -17.38 11.77 24.55
N MET A 727 -16.50 11.81 23.55
CA MET A 727 -15.93 13.01 22.93
C MET A 727 -15.84 12.87 21.41
N SER A 728 -16.11 13.97 20.71
CA SER A 728 -15.99 14.12 19.25
C SER A 728 -14.76 14.94 18.84
N CYS A 729 -14.31 15.84 19.71
CA CYS A 729 -13.05 16.58 19.58
C CYS A 729 -12.00 15.97 20.53
N SER A 730 -10.88 15.49 19.98
CA SER A 730 -9.77 14.92 20.74
C SER A 730 -8.47 15.04 19.95
N LEU A 731 -7.33 14.75 20.57
CA LEU A 731 -6.03 14.77 19.89
C LEU A 731 -5.92 13.63 18.88
N ALA A 732 -5.45 13.98 17.69
CA ALA A 732 -5.10 13.03 16.65
C ALA A 732 -3.68 13.26 16.15
N SER A 733 -3.10 12.22 15.56
CA SER A 733 -1.83 12.29 14.86
C SER A 733 -2.04 12.20 13.37
N VAL A 734 -1.45 13.15 12.64
CA VAL A 734 -1.32 13.10 11.17
C VAL A 734 -0.31 12.05 10.71
N THR A 735 0.54 11.56 11.63
CA THR A 735 1.47 10.47 11.37
C THR A 735 0.94 9.14 11.89
N LYS A 736 1.14 8.07 11.12
CA LYS A 736 0.69 6.73 11.49
C LYS A 736 1.56 6.18 12.65
N PRO A 737 0.99 5.40 13.57
CA PRO A 737 1.76 4.70 14.60
C PRO A 737 2.57 3.55 14.00
N CYS A 738 3.77 3.24 14.54
CA CYS A 738 4.69 2.20 14.05
C CYS A 738 4.03 0.82 13.83
N LYS A 739 2.92 0.54 14.53
CA LYS A 739 2.17 -0.72 14.41
C LYS A 739 1.35 -0.84 13.11
N TYR A 740 1.02 0.29 12.49
CA TYR A 740 0.24 0.40 11.25
C TYR A 740 0.95 1.17 10.13
N SER A 741 2.15 1.69 10.41
CA SER A 741 3.09 2.22 9.44
C SER A 741 4.45 1.60 9.59
N ASP A 742 5.09 1.29 8.46
CA ASP A 742 6.56 1.21 8.40
C ASP A 742 7.22 2.60 8.53
N ASP A 743 6.46 3.63 8.90
CA ASP A 743 6.94 4.96 9.31
C ASP A 743 6.96 5.01 10.83
N ARG A 744 8.15 5.25 11.38
CA ARG A 744 8.35 5.45 12.81
C ARG A 744 8.38 6.94 13.09
N SER A 745 7.36 7.41 13.80
CA SER A 745 7.30 8.76 14.34
C SER A 745 6.72 8.70 15.75
N PRO A 746 7.23 9.48 16.71
CA PRO A 746 6.44 9.85 17.87
C PRO A 746 5.22 10.65 17.39
N LEU A 747 4.09 10.43 18.05
CA LEU A 747 2.82 11.15 17.82
C LEU A 747 3.09 12.66 17.74
N MET A 748 3.00 13.25 16.54
CA MET A 748 2.75 14.68 16.40
C MET A 748 1.25 14.83 16.63
N ALA A 749 0.90 15.16 17.88
CA ALA A 749 -0.46 15.46 18.25
C ALA A 749 -0.81 16.84 17.68
N THR A 750 -1.74 16.86 16.73
CA THR A 750 -2.34 18.07 16.18
C THR A 750 -3.85 18.01 16.42
N PHE A 751 -4.45 19.14 16.78
CA PHE A 751 -5.88 19.25 17.01
C PHE A 751 -6.71 19.24 15.73
#